data_AF-A0A535AGC1-F1
#
_entry.id   AF-A0A535AGC1-F1
#
_cell.length_a   1.000
_cell.length_b   1.000
_cell.length_c   1.000
_cell.angle_alpha   90.00
_cell.angle_beta   90.00
_cell.angle_gamma   90.00
#
_symmetry.space_group_name_H-M   'P 1'
#
loop_
_entity.id
_entity.type
_entity.pdbx_description
1 polymer ?
#
loop_
_entity_poly.entity_id
_entity_poly.type
_entity_poly.pdbx_seq_one_letter_code
_entity_poly.pdbx_strand_id
1 'polypeptide(L)'
;MKRLLGFVIGGFFLAAAGVALAAPPGPGQHFDCSNGGSGISCASDDTGCVPDTKDHGKCSDGIAKAFSKAIATVIKCHAKQADAAWSTSNGKPKTFDEEACETSGGGKSAKEKLDAAIAKLAPLCTATQLSNATTEETALFADKTNAASLDAQNAGVYCQGTNDIDPGGDDAGKIPDGTDSKNVLKCEDTVGKNLSKLIAATIKCHIKLADSDSKGVDFDEESCEGTNPSQKGALDKFNQARDKLIALGICPACLNATGQNTLASNTQSRFDTDNQLIYPCPAPSCAPIVVGQAIPHTYKLQGTTDPQKRCTTNSASNRFGTCSSDTDCGGTAGACMQLPWVTADGQIMPFSIGTQTTFTVNTADSYPTCEHALCIPCGNANAPCAGIPGCEVSGNPNGCVPRGTQGCCNQAAFIVPTFFVNILGGLCSRVDQIGCGGGVVNTSQPQTGHNKVAKQGDTSDPGADCCYNGHPTSECLGGTNLNDDPTLAAQGGCTTSGAGNDYKGKITKTVGGGATDADGIQFRYSVPELSTTWTDGQSPPGSCANGSTYDDGELLVSQLILKADTTTSGASGSFTDQNGDGCKRAGAGYISSTNPATDGPITVPGAEGGGPARPQAYDASTGSIAAAVSVVFSGPNSPIRDIGFVAITPQQAAVIAPNLACSCTVQLDCPE
;
A
#
# COMPACT_ATOMS: atom_id res chain seq x y z
N MET A 1 0.02 -10.07 63.12
CA MET A 1 0.94 -11.20 63.38
C MET A 1 0.59 -12.36 62.45
N LYS A 2 1.60 -12.89 61.73
CA LYS A 2 1.71 -14.19 61.02
C LYS A 2 0.80 -14.40 59.77
N ARG A 3 1.34 -14.41 58.53
CA ARG A 3 2.06 -15.50 57.78
C ARG A 3 1.09 -16.66 57.43
N LEU A 4 0.99 -17.28 56.25
CA LEU A 4 1.86 -17.42 55.06
C LEU A 4 1.05 -18.10 53.90
N LEU A 5 1.45 -17.83 52.64
CA LEU A 5 1.41 -18.61 51.38
C LEU A 5 0.37 -19.72 51.07
N GLY A 6 -0.12 -19.68 49.82
CA GLY A 6 -0.64 -20.83 49.07
C GLY A 6 -0.88 -20.50 47.59
N PHE A 7 0.15 -20.67 46.74
CA PHE A 7 0.07 -20.59 45.28
C PHE A 7 -0.68 -21.81 44.73
N VAL A 8 -1.70 -21.60 43.89
CA VAL A 8 -2.26 -22.63 42.98
C VAL A 8 -2.17 -22.08 41.57
N ILE A 9 -1.34 -22.72 40.75
CA ILE A 9 -1.19 -22.50 39.31
C ILE A 9 -2.37 -23.21 38.64
N GLY A 10 -3.35 -22.45 38.19
CA GLY A 10 -4.43 -22.89 37.30
C GLY A 10 -4.23 -22.23 35.95
N GLY A 11 -3.96 -23.03 34.92
CA GLY A 11 -3.65 -22.58 33.57
C GLY A 11 -4.80 -21.79 32.94
N PHE A 12 -4.49 -20.56 32.52
CA PHE A 12 -5.23 -19.86 31.48
C PHE A 12 -4.50 -20.09 30.17
N PHE A 13 -5.19 -20.71 29.21
CA PHE A 13 -4.82 -20.65 27.80
C PHE A 13 -4.79 -19.18 27.37
N LEU A 14 -3.60 -18.59 27.30
CA LEU A 14 -3.39 -17.35 26.57
C LEU A 14 -3.41 -17.70 25.09
N ALA A 15 -4.53 -17.41 24.44
CA ALA A 15 -4.57 -17.20 23.01
C ALA A 15 -3.51 -16.15 22.69
N ALA A 16 -2.47 -16.52 21.96
CA ALA A 16 -1.52 -15.59 21.40
C ALA A 16 -2.23 -14.77 20.33
N ALA A 17 -2.87 -13.68 20.74
CA ALA A 17 -3.18 -12.59 19.84
C ALA A 17 -1.81 -12.08 19.35
N GLY A 18 -1.51 -12.32 18.07
CA GLY A 18 -0.40 -11.66 17.42
C GLY A 18 -0.60 -10.16 17.63
N VAL A 19 0.32 -9.53 18.36
CA VAL A 19 0.34 -8.07 18.45
C VAL A 19 0.73 -7.61 17.06
N ALA A 20 -0.26 -7.20 16.27
CA ALA A 20 -0.01 -6.45 15.05
C ALA A 20 0.84 -5.25 15.49
N LEU A 21 2.11 -5.22 15.06
CA LEU A 21 2.92 -4.02 15.18
C LEU A 21 2.18 -2.96 14.38
N ALA A 22 1.74 -1.89 15.05
CA ALA A 22 1.12 -0.76 14.40
C ALA A 22 2.06 -0.26 13.29
N ALA A 23 1.47 -0.02 12.13
CA ALA A 23 2.16 0.50 10.97
C ALA A 23 1.48 1.83 10.66
N PRO A 24 2.10 2.99 10.92
CA PRO A 24 1.46 4.27 10.65
C PRO A 24 1.24 4.45 9.14
N PRO A 25 0.25 5.27 8.72
CA PRO A 25 0.05 5.62 7.32
C PRO A 25 1.32 6.30 6.76
N GLY A 26 1.65 5.98 5.52
CA GLY A 26 2.79 6.54 4.79
C GLY A 26 2.43 7.83 4.01
N PRO A 27 3.42 8.47 3.36
CA PRO A 27 3.23 9.68 2.58
C PRO A 27 2.09 9.55 1.54
N GLY A 28 1.14 10.49 1.57
CA GLY A 28 -0.04 10.50 0.70
C GLY A 28 -1.21 9.62 1.15
N GLN A 29 -1.04 8.83 2.22
CA GLN A 29 -2.12 8.02 2.81
C GLN A 29 -2.94 8.85 3.80
N HIS A 30 -4.20 8.45 4.00
CA HIS A 30 -5.12 9.13 4.90
C HIS A 30 -4.77 8.88 6.36
N PHE A 31 -4.99 9.89 7.21
CA PHE A 31 -4.79 9.78 8.66
C PHE A 31 -5.72 8.74 9.31
N ASP A 32 -6.89 8.49 8.72
CA ASP A 32 -7.87 7.50 9.17
C ASP A 32 -7.49 6.04 8.82
N CYS A 33 -6.34 5.83 8.17
CA CYS A 33 -5.85 4.56 7.67
C CYS A 33 -6.73 3.86 6.60
N SER A 34 -7.67 4.58 5.96
CA SER A 34 -8.59 4.01 4.97
C SER A 34 -7.90 3.43 3.72
N ASN A 35 -6.70 3.91 3.38
CA ASN A 35 -5.88 3.42 2.27
C ASN A 35 -4.48 2.93 2.69
N GLY A 36 -4.28 2.64 3.98
CA GLY A 36 -3.05 2.08 4.50
C GLY A 36 -2.73 2.52 5.92
N GLY A 37 -2.02 1.67 6.65
CA GLY A 37 -1.72 1.87 8.06
C GLY A 37 -2.64 1.06 8.99
N SER A 38 -2.30 1.01 10.27
CA SER A 38 -3.06 0.31 11.30
C SER A 38 -2.63 0.72 12.72
N GLY A 39 -3.53 0.51 13.68
CA GLY A 39 -3.21 0.66 15.10
C GLY A 39 -3.50 2.04 15.65
N ILE A 40 -2.67 2.50 16.59
CA ILE A 40 -2.92 3.71 17.38
C ILE A 40 -2.71 5.01 16.59
N SER A 41 -2.11 4.90 15.41
CA SER A 41 -1.82 6.01 14.49
C SER A 41 -2.99 6.32 13.56
N CYS A 42 -4.08 5.54 13.61
CA CYS A 42 -5.27 5.78 12.81
C CYS A 42 -6.19 6.76 13.55
N ALA A 43 -6.18 8.03 13.12
CA ALA A 43 -7.04 9.08 13.64
C ALA A 43 -8.31 9.14 12.78
N SER A 44 -9.37 8.50 13.27
CA SER A 44 -10.55 8.20 12.45
C SER A 44 -11.49 9.38 12.21
N ASP A 45 -11.37 10.42 13.02
CA ASP A 45 -12.09 11.69 12.91
C ASP A 45 -11.26 12.79 12.23
N ASP A 46 -9.97 12.58 12.04
CA ASP A 46 -9.07 13.50 11.35
C ASP A 46 -9.07 13.27 9.83
N THR A 47 -9.63 14.24 9.12
CA THR A 47 -9.60 14.24 7.66
C THR A 47 -8.22 14.64 7.12
N GLY A 48 -7.91 14.24 5.89
CA GLY A 48 -6.67 14.61 5.20
C GLY A 48 -5.66 13.48 5.12
N CYS A 49 -4.45 13.82 4.65
CA CYS A 49 -3.41 12.84 4.37
C CYS A 49 -2.04 13.25 4.90
N VAL A 50 -1.22 12.25 5.19
CA VAL A 50 0.20 12.42 5.51
C VAL A 50 0.89 13.16 4.34
N PRO A 51 1.68 14.23 4.60
CA PRO A 51 2.39 14.94 3.54
C PRO A 51 3.24 14.00 2.67
N ASP A 52 3.07 14.10 1.36
CA ASP A 52 3.81 13.37 0.33
C ASP A 52 5.30 13.76 0.28
N THR A 53 5.65 14.99 0.68
CA THR A 53 7.04 15.45 0.79
C THR A 53 7.31 16.22 2.07
N LYS A 54 8.60 16.28 2.46
CA LYS A 54 9.06 17.06 3.61
C LYS A 54 8.78 18.56 3.48
N ASP A 55 8.85 19.12 2.28
CA ASP A 55 8.60 20.56 2.08
C ASP A 55 7.11 20.87 2.11
N HIS A 56 6.27 20.00 1.53
CA HIS A 56 4.82 20.11 1.67
C HIS A 56 4.40 19.99 3.14
N GLY A 57 5.01 19.08 3.91
CA GLY A 57 4.79 18.98 5.35
C GLY A 57 5.16 20.27 6.09
N LYS A 58 6.33 20.87 5.81
CA LYS A 58 6.71 22.18 6.40
C LYS A 58 5.73 23.31 6.02
N CYS A 59 5.23 23.30 4.79
CA CYS A 59 4.21 24.25 4.35
C CYS A 59 2.93 24.10 5.19
N SER A 60 2.36 22.90 5.25
CA SER A 60 1.16 22.59 6.05
C SER A 60 1.32 23.00 7.51
N ASP A 61 2.42 22.58 8.13
CA ASP A 61 2.82 22.96 9.49
C ASP A 61 2.82 24.48 9.72
N GLY A 62 3.39 25.20 8.76
CA GLY A 62 3.52 26.65 8.80
C GLY A 62 2.17 27.34 8.67
N ILE A 63 1.33 26.87 7.74
CA ILE A 63 -0.02 27.38 7.50
C ILE A 63 -0.89 27.13 8.73
N ALA A 64 -0.88 25.92 9.29
CA ALA A 64 -1.61 25.56 10.50
C ALA A 64 -1.26 26.47 11.69
N LYS A 65 0.05 26.69 11.90
CA LYS A 65 0.56 27.62 12.94
C LYS A 65 0.17 29.07 12.67
N ALA A 66 0.03 29.48 11.41
CA ALA A 66 -0.38 30.82 11.05
C ALA A 66 -1.87 31.05 11.33
N PHE A 67 -2.73 30.11 10.92
CA PHE A 67 -4.17 30.14 11.23
C PHE A 67 -4.44 30.14 12.72
N SER A 68 -3.80 29.24 13.48
CA SER A 68 -3.93 29.19 14.95
C SER A 68 -3.62 30.56 15.60
N LYS A 69 -2.61 31.28 15.10
CA LYS A 69 -2.26 32.62 15.59
C LYS A 69 -3.25 33.70 15.13
N ALA A 70 -3.77 33.60 13.92
CA ALA A 70 -4.77 34.51 13.37
C ALA A 70 -6.06 34.44 14.20
N ILE A 71 -6.61 33.22 14.39
CA ILE A 71 -7.79 32.95 15.22
C ILE A 71 -7.59 33.47 16.66
N ALA A 72 -6.44 33.17 17.27
CA ALA A 72 -6.14 33.65 18.62
C ALA A 72 -5.91 35.18 18.70
N THR A 73 -5.73 35.87 17.56
CA THR A 73 -5.67 37.32 17.48
C THR A 73 -7.08 37.91 17.35
N VAL A 74 -7.91 37.35 16.46
CA VAL A 74 -9.34 37.69 16.29
C VAL A 74 -10.11 37.55 17.60
N ILE A 75 -9.99 36.42 18.30
CA ILE A 75 -10.61 36.24 19.64
C ILE A 75 -10.21 37.35 20.64
N LYS A 76 -9.00 37.93 20.51
CA LYS A 76 -8.59 39.07 21.35
C LYS A 76 -9.12 40.41 20.85
N CYS A 77 -9.37 40.54 19.55
CA CYS A 77 -10.02 41.71 18.95
C CYS A 77 -11.49 41.74 19.41
N HIS A 78 -12.24 40.65 19.24
CA HIS A 78 -13.59 40.48 19.79
C HIS A 78 -13.69 40.77 21.29
N ALA A 79 -12.75 40.29 22.12
CA ALA A 79 -12.75 40.62 23.55
C ALA A 79 -12.57 42.12 23.85
N LYS A 80 -11.71 42.81 23.09
CA LYS A 80 -11.54 44.25 23.23
C LYS A 80 -12.77 45.03 22.75
N GLN A 81 -13.43 44.53 21.71
CA GLN A 81 -14.68 45.08 21.21
C GLN A 81 -15.78 44.95 22.27
N ALA A 82 -15.96 43.75 22.85
CA ALA A 82 -16.90 43.50 23.95
C ALA A 82 -16.65 44.43 25.14
N ASP A 83 -15.39 44.57 25.56
CA ASP A 83 -14.96 45.48 26.62
C ASP A 83 -15.31 46.95 26.33
N ALA A 84 -15.13 47.38 25.08
CA ALA A 84 -15.41 48.76 24.64
C ALA A 84 -16.91 49.03 24.56
N ALA A 85 -17.67 48.11 23.97
CA ALA A 85 -19.13 48.17 23.87
C ALA A 85 -19.78 48.15 25.27
N TRP A 86 -19.34 47.26 26.16
CA TRP A 86 -19.80 47.20 27.55
C TRP A 86 -19.46 48.47 28.34
N SER A 87 -18.25 49.02 28.17
CA SER A 87 -17.87 50.27 28.83
C SER A 87 -18.76 51.42 28.39
N THR A 88 -19.05 51.50 27.09
CA THR A 88 -19.90 52.54 26.50
C THR A 88 -21.34 52.41 26.96
N SER A 89 -21.91 51.20 26.99
CA SER A 89 -23.29 50.96 27.48
C SER A 89 -23.44 51.30 28.97
N ASN A 90 -22.36 51.23 29.74
CA ASN A 90 -22.32 51.60 31.16
C ASN A 90 -21.86 53.05 31.40
N GLY A 91 -22.00 53.93 30.40
CA GLY A 91 -21.78 55.37 30.55
C GLY A 91 -20.31 55.80 30.55
N LYS A 92 -19.39 54.95 30.10
CA LYS A 92 -17.96 55.25 29.91
C LYS A 92 -17.59 55.07 28.44
N PRO A 93 -17.81 56.07 27.58
CA PRO A 93 -17.52 55.97 26.16
C PRO A 93 -16.08 55.52 25.91
N LYS A 94 -15.93 54.40 25.21
CA LYS A 94 -14.66 53.82 24.80
C LYS A 94 -14.83 53.30 23.38
N THR A 95 -13.95 53.72 22.49
CA THR A 95 -13.93 53.23 21.11
C THR A 95 -12.85 52.17 20.94
N PHE A 96 -13.15 51.18 20.11
CA PHE A 96 -12.21 50.18 19.65
C PHE A 96 -12.52 49.95 18.18
N ASP A 97 -11.50 50.04 17.33
CA ASP A 97 -11.58 49.74 15.90
C ASP A 97 -11.20 48.27 15.75
N GLU A 98 -12.22 47.43 15.72
CA GLU A 98 -12.09 45.98 15.63
C GLU A 98 -11.61 45.59 14.22
N GLU A 99 -12.17 46.18 13.17
CA GLU A 99 -11.76 45.95 11.78
C GLU A 99 -10.27 46.22 11.53
N ALA A 100 -9.71 47.29 12.10
CA ALA A 100 -8.27 47.54 12.04
C ALA A 100 -7.44 46.48 12.80
N CYS A 101 -8.03 45.78 13.76
CA CYS A 101 -7.43 44.67 14.49
C CYS A 101 -7.49 43.35 13.70
N GLU A 102 -8.56 43.10 12.94
CA GLU A 102 -8.82 41.83 12.28
C GLU A 102 -8.44 41.82 10.81
N THR A 103 -8.91 42.80 10.03
CA THR A 103 -8.83 42.79 8.57
C THR A 103 -7.78 43.77 8.05
N SER A 104 -7.76 45.04 8.49
CA SER A 104 -6.99 46.11 7.81
C SER A 104 -6.25 47.09 8.74
N GLY A 105 -5.10 46.66 9.27
CA GLY A 105 -4.36 47.33 10.35
C GLY A 105 -3.00 47.93 9.98
N GLY A 106 -2.66 48.02 8.70
CA GLY A 106 -1.36 48.52 8.24
C GLY A 106 -0.22 47.53 8.48
N GLY A 107 -0.45 46.27 8.12
CA GLY A 107 0.44 45.12 8.35
C GLY A 107 0.38 44.54 9.76
N LYS A 108 -0.62 44.93 10.56
CA LYS A 108 -0.73 44.55 11.99
C LYS A 108 -2.01 43.80 12.30
N SER A 109 -2.98 43.77 11.40
CA SER A 109 -4.21 43.01 11.63
C SER A 109 -3.94 41.51 11.67
N ALA A 110 -4.93 40.73 12.13
CA ALA A 110 -4.84 39.27 12.14
C ALA A 110 -4.68 38.72 10.72
N LYS A 111 -5.50 39.19 9.78
CA LYS A 111 -5.49 38.79 8.37
C LYS A 111 -4.18 39.15 7.67
N GLU A 112 -3.71 40.39 7.77
CA GLU A 112 -2.46 40.81 7.11
C GLU A 112 -1.24 40.00 7.58
N LYS A 113 -1.23 39.56 8.84
CA LYS A 113 -0.16 38.70 9.37
C LYS A 113 -0.27 37.25 8.87
N LEU A 114 -1.49 36.76 8.67
CA LEU A 114 -1.74 35.46 8.06
C LEU A 114 -1.27 35.48 6.60
N ASP A 115 -1.71 36.46 5.81
CA ASP A 115 -1.29 36.70 4.42
C ASP A 115 0.24 36.71 4.30
N ALA A 116 0.93 37.47 5.15
CA ALA A 116 2.39 37.57 5.16
C ALA A 116 3.08 36.23 5.50
N ALA A 117 2.47 35.42 6.37
CA ALA A 117 2.97 34.10 6.71
C ALA A 117 2.79 33.11 5.55
N ILE A 118 1.61 33.09 4.91
CA ILE A 118 1.31 32.25 3.74
C ILE A 118 2.27 32.61 2.59
N ALA A 119 2.45 33.90 2.30
CA ALA A 119 3.36 34.37 1.25
C ALA A 119 4.81 33.90 1.47
N LYS A 120 5.25 33.85 2.73
CA LYS A 120 6.59 33.35 3.08
C LYS A 120 6.71 31.83 2.89
N LEU A 121 5.63 31.08 3.08
CA LEU A 121 5.59 29.63 2.95
C LEU A 121 5.38 29.16 1.51
N ALA A 122 4.78 29.99 0.65
CA ALA A 122 4.41 29.65 -0.72
C ALA A 122 5.48 28.90 -1.55
N PRO A 123 6.80 29.18 -1.45
CA PRO A 123 7.81 28.41 -2.17
C PRO A 123 7.92 26.94 -1.78
N LEU A 124 7.36 26.53 -0.64
CA LEU A 124 7.35 25.16 -0.13
C LEU A 124 6.02 24.44 -0.35
N CYS A 125 5.01 25.15 -0.85
CA CYS A 125 3.62 24.70 -0.88
C CYS A 125 3.23 24.20 -2.28
N THR A 126 2.30 23.24 -2.32
CA THR A 126 1.55 22.91 -3.54
C THR A 126 0.51 23.98 -3.87
N ALA A 127 0.04 24.00 -5.12
CA ALA A 127 -1.07 24.87 -5.51
C ALA A 127 -2.36 24.57 -4.71
N THR A 128 -2.61 23.30 -4.38
CA THR A 128 -3.76 22.89 -3.56
C THR A 128 -3.67 23.44 -2.14
N GLN A 129 -2.51 23.34 -1.48
CA GLN A 129 -2.31 23.89 -0.14
C GLN A 129 -2.57 25.40 -0.10
N LEU A 130 -2.08 26.14 -1.09
CA LEU A 130 -2.29 27.59 -1.19
C LEU A 130 -3.75 27.96 -1.50
N SER A 131 -4.40 27.18 -2.37
CA SER A 131 -5.82 27.37 -2.68
C SER A 131 -6.68 27.12 -1.45
N ASN A 132 -6.43 26.04 -0.71
CA ASN A 132 -7.17 25.71 0.50
C ASN A 132 -6.96 26.76 1.59
N ALA A 133 -5.72 27.23 1.78
CA ALA A 133 -5.44 28.33 2.72
C ALA A 133 -6.21 29.60 2.34
N THR A 134 -6.29 29.94 1.05
CA THR A 134 -7.07 31.11 0.59
C THR A 134 -8.57 30.94 0.88
N THR A 135 -9.12 29.74 0.62
CA THR A 135 -10.53 29.42 0.91
C THR A 135 -10.84 29.52 2.39
N GLU A 136 -10.00 28.93 3.24
CA GLU A 136 -10.20 28.93 4.69
C GLU A 136 -10.05 30.34 5.27
N GLU A 137 -9.07 31.11 4.82
CA GLU A 137 -8.93 32.51 5.19
C GLU A 137 -10.16 33.34 4.79
N THR A 138 -10.70 33.11 3.60
CA THR A 138 -11.92 33.80 3.14
C THR A 138 -13.13 33.44 3.99
N ALA A 139 -13.23 32.18 4.43
CA ALA A 139 -14.34 31.73 5.27
C ALA A 139 -14.24 32.28 6.70
N LEU A 140 -13.04 32.23 7.30
CA LEU A 140 -12.82 32.65 8.70
C LEU A 140 -12.99 34.17 8.90
N PHE A 141 -12.59 34.97 7.91
CA PHE A 141 -12.69 36.44 7.93
C PHE A 141 -13.89 36.98 7.12
N ALA A 142 -14.91 36.15 6.86
CA ALA A 142 -16.18 36.64 6.32
C ALA A 142 -17.03 37.28 7.43
N ASP A 143 -18.04 38.07 7.05
CA ASP A 143 -18.96 38.67 8.01
C ASP A 143 -19.78 37.61 8.80
N LYS A 144 -20.52 38.04 9.83
CA LYS A 144 -21.41 37.17 10.63
C LYS A 144 -22.49 36.40 9.87
N THR A 145 -22.76 36.69 8.59
CA THR A 145 -23.75 35.93 7.82
C THR A 145 -23.20 34.57 7.40
N ASN A 146 -21.88 34.41 7.39
CA ASN A 146 -21.23 33.12 7.22
C ASN A 146 -21.08 32.42 8.57
N ALA A 147 -21.82 31.34 8.82
CA ALA A 147 -21.77 30.62 10.09
C ALA A 147 -20.38 30.07 10.47
N ALA A 148 -19.47 29.92 9.50
CA ALA A 148 -18.09 29.48 9.75
C ALA A 148 -17.15 30.62 10.12
N SER A 149 -17.53 31.89 9.90
CA SER A 149 -16.67 33.02 10.22
C SER A 149 -16.45 33.18 11.71
N LEU A 150 -15.33 33.77 12.08
CA LEU A 150 -15.02 34.05 13.47
C LEU A 150 -16.03 35.06 14.05
N ASP A 151 -16.49 36.00 13.24
CA ASP A 151 -17.48 37.03 13.60
C ASP A 151 -18.85 36.41 13.91
N ALA A 152 -19.27 35.39 13.16
CA ALA A 152 -20.49 34.63 13.48
C ALA A 152 -20.32 33.79 14.75
N GLN A 153 -19.18 33.11 14.88
CA GLN A 153 -18.88 32.26 16.04
C GLN A 153 -18.75 33.05 17.35
N ASN A 154 -18.46 34.35 17.27
CA ASN A 154 -18.36 35.25 18.40
C ASN A 154 -19.62 35.25 19.29
N ALA A 155 -20.81 35.06 18.70
CA ALA A 155 -22.08 34.94 19.44
C ALA A 155 -22.18 33.69 20.34
N GLY A 156 -21.35 32.68 20.10
CA GLY A 156 -21.24 31.52 20.99
C GLY A 156 -20.56 31.87 22.33
N VAL A 157 -19.68 32.87 22.33
CA VAL A 157 -18.97 33.35 23.52
C VAL A 157 -19.71 34.52 24.16
N TYR A 158 -20.08 35.55 23.40
CA TYR A 158 -20.84 36.70 23.90
C TYR A 158 -22.34 36.48 23.68
N CYS A 159 -22.92 35.65 24.54
CA CYS A 159 -24.25 35.07 24.34
C CYS A 159 -25.33 35.64 25.29
N GLN A 160 -24.97 36.56 26.19
CA GLN A 160 -25.92 37.17 27.12
C GLN A 160 -26.08 38.68 26.88
N GLY A 161 -27.33 39.14 26.93
CA GLY A 161 -27.69 40.55 27.04
C GLY A 161 -28.62 41.00 25.92
N THR A 162 -29.01 42.27 25.97
CA THR A 162 -29.95 42.88 25.01
C THR A 162 -29.26 43.64 23.88
N ASN A 163 -28.15 44.32 24.19
CA ASN A 163 -27.43 45.15 23.22
C ASN A 163 -26.42 44.31 22.43
N ASP A 164 -26.37 44.53 21.12
CA ASP A 164 -25.34 43.94 20.26
C ASP A 164 -23.94 44.42 20.66
N ILE A 165 -22.96 43.52 20.51
CA ILE A 165 -21.54 43.88 20.65
C ILE A 165 -21.12 44.91 19.60
N ASP A 166 -21.71 44.80 18.40
CA ASP A 166 -21.47 45.68 17.27
C ASP A 166 -22.78 46.09 16.57
N PRO A 167 -23.44 47.15 17.07
CA PRO A 167 -24.67 47.65 16.48
C PRO A 167 -24.45 48.24 15.08
N GLY A 168 -24.68 47.42 14.06
CA GLY A 168 -24.66 47.83 12.65
C GLY A 168 -23.39 47.46 11.89
N GLY A 169 -22.40 46.84 12.52
CA GLY A 169 -21.29 46.18 11.82
C GLY A 169 -21.50 44.66 11.70
N ASP A 170 -20.42 43.92 11.51
CA ASP A 170 -20.41 42.53 11.05
C ASP A 170 -20.09 41.50 12.12
N ASP A 171 -19.88 41.91 13.38
CA ASP A 171 -19.73 40.98 14.50
C ASP A 171 -21.07 40.50 15.09
N ALA A 172 -21.12 39.21 15.42
CA ALA A 172 -22.24 38.63 16.15
C ALA A 172 -21.95 38.58 17.66
N GLY A 173 -23.01 38.73 18.46
CA GLY A 173 -22.93 38.60 19.91
C GLY A 173 -23.59 39.75 20.65
N LYS A 174 -23.74 39.57 21.96
CA LYS A 174 -24.43 40.49 22.86
C LYS A 174 -23.52 40.83 24.02
N ILE A 175 -23.53 42.11 24.43
CA ILE A 175 -22.86 42.53 25.65
C ILE A 175 -23.75 42.29 26.86
N PRO A 176 -23.19 41.80 27.99
CA PRO A 176 -23.98 41.51 29.16
C PRO A 176 -24.55 42.78 29.81
N ASP A 177 -25.77 42.69 30.31
CA ASP A 177 -26.49 43.73 31.02
C ASP A 177 -26.84 43.33 32.46
N GLY A 178 -27.37 44.27 33.24
CA GLY A 178 -27.71 44.05 34.65
C GLY A 178 -26.56 44.25 35.64
N THR A 179 -26.83 43.96 36.92
CA THR A 179 -25.97 44.30 38.07
C THR A 179 -24.64 43.54 38.10
N ASP A 180 -24.60 42.32 37.55
CA ASP A 180 -23.40 41.46 37.53
C ASP A 180 -22.72 41.39 36.15
N SER A 181 -23.11 42.27 35.21
CA SER A 181 -22.63 42.26 33.82
C SER A 181 -21.12 42.24 33.66
N LYS A 182 -20.37 42.90 34.56
CA LYS A 182 -18.90 42.89 34.54
C LYS A 182 -18.30 41.51 34.83
N ASN A 183 -18.92 40.76 35.74
CA ASN A 183 -18.49 39.40 36.07
C ASN A 183 -18.82 38.43 34.94
N VAL A 184 -19.99 38.62 34.30
CA VAL A 184 -20.41 37.88 33.11
C VAL A 184 -19.42 38.11 31.96
N LEU A 185 -19.10 39.37 31.63
CA LEU A 185 -18.13 39.71 30.59
C LEU A 185 -16.77 39.07 30.84
N LYS A 186 -16.29 39.09 32.09
CA LYS A 186 -15.05 38.42 32.47
C LYS A 186 -15.12 36.90 32.26
N CYS A 187 -16.27 36.27 32.46
CA CYS A 187 -16.44 34.86 32.11
C CYS A 187 -16.32 34.66 30.59
N GLU A 188 -17.08 35.42 29.79
CA GLU A 188 -17.09 35.34 28.33
C GLU A 188 -15.67 35.48 27.75
N ASP A 189 -14.92 36.50 28.15
CA ASP A 189 -13.51 36.69 27.74
C ASP A 189 -12.62 35.51 28.13
N THR A 190 -12.85 34.93 29.31
CA THR A 190 -12.08 33.79 29.79
C THR A 190 -12.41 32.52 29.00
N VAL A 191 -13.67 32.34 28.60
CA VAL A 191 -14.10 31.25 27.71
C VAL A 191 -13.45 31.40 26.34
N GLY A 192 -13.53 32.57 25.70
CA GLY A 192 -12.84 32.82 24.43
C GLY A 192 -11.34 32.54 24.50
N LYS A 193 -10.69 33.00 25.58
CA LYS A 193 -9.27 32.68 25.83
C LYS A 193 -9.01 31.18 26.01
N ASN A 194 -9.88 30.45 26.69
CA ASN A 194 -9.72 29.01 26.85
C ASN A 194 -9.94 28.26 25.53
N LEU A 195 -10.90 28.68 24.71
CA LEU A 195 -11.11 28.16 23.35
C LEU A 195 -9.88 28.39 22.47
N SER A 196 -9.29 29.60 22.47
CA SER A 196 -8.06 29.86 21.70
C SER A 196 -6.88 28.92 22.06
N LYS A 197 -6.83 28.44 23.31
CA LYS A 197 -5.82 27.48 23.76
C LYS A 197 -6.16 26.05 23.36
N LEU A 198 -7.45 25.69 23.32
CA LEU A 198 -7.92 24.41 22.83
C LEU A 198 -7.57 24.27 21.35
N ILE A 199 -7.93 25.26 20.53
CA ILE A 199 -7.60 25.33 19.10
C ILE A 199 -6.09 25.16 18.86
N ALA A 200 -5.26 25.90 19.58
CA ALA A 200 -3.81 25.80 19.44
C ALA A 200 -3.22 24.45 19.93
N ALA A 201 -3.93 23.73 20.80
CA ALA A 201 -3.53 22.41 21.27
C ALA A 201 -3.95 21.31 20.30
N THR A 202 -5.17 21.35 19.77
CA THR A 202 -5.71 20.46 18.71
C THR A 202 -4.85 20.54 17.45
N ILE A 203 -4.67 21.74 16.87
CA ILE A 203 -3.77 21.93 15.71
C ILE A 203 -2.35 21.38 15.96
N LYS A 204 -1.87 21.43 17.21
CA LYS A 204 -0.54 20.89 17.56
C LYS A 204 -0.53 19.36 17.63
N CYS A 205 -1.64 18.71 17.94
CA CYS A 205 -1.81 17.27 17.88
C CYS A 205 -1.83 16.81 16.41
N HIS A 206 -2.64 17.44 15.56
CA HIS A 206 -2.60 17.22 14.09
C HIS A 206 -1.21 17.38 13.47
N ILE A 207 -0.48 18.45 13.82
CA ILE A 207 0.92 18.64 13.39
C ILE A 207 1.80 17.47 13.81
N LYS A 208 1.66 16.99 15.06
CA LYS A 208 2.47 15.88 15.55
C LYS A 208 2.10 14.56 14.89
N LEU A 209 0.83 14.33 14.58
CA LEU A 209 0.40 13.16 13.81
C LEU A 209 1.09 13.16 12.45
N ALA A 210 0.91 14.21 11.66
CA ALA A 210 1.55 14.37 10.35
C ALA A 210 3.08 14.23 10.41
N ASP A 211 3.72 14.83 11.43
CA ASP A 211 5.15 14.71 11.65
C ASP A 211 5.59 13.28 12.02
N SER A 212 4.79 12.53 12.75
CA SER A 212 5.15 11.18 13.22
C SER A 212 4.94 10.16 12.11
N ASP A 213 3.81 10.24 11.40
CA ASP A 213 3.49 9.37 10.26
C ASP A 213 4.48 9.56 9.11
N SER A 214 4.85 10.80 8.78
CA SER A 214 5.89 11.07 7.77
C SER A 214 7.29 10.53 8.16
N LYS A 215 7.49 10.17 9.44
CA LYS A 215 8.70 9.51 9.95
C LYS A 215 8.52 8.01 10.17
N GLY A 216 7.35 7.46 9.90
CA GLY A 216 7.02 6.06 10.18
C GLY A 216 7.01 5.72 11.68
N VAL A 217 6.66 6.70 12.52
CA VAL A 217 6.61 6.56 13.98
C VAL A 217 5.17 6.67 14.45
N ASP A 218 4.73 5.75 15.31
CA ASP A 218 3.37 5.81 15.85
C ASP A 218 3.12 7.03 16.74
N PHE A 219 1.94 7.60 16.61
CA PHE A 219 1.46 8.69 17.45
C PHE A 219 -0.03 8.54 17.75
N ASP A 220 -0.37 8.46 19.02
CA ASP A 220 -1.75 8.45 19.52
C ASP A 220 -2.31 9.88 19.53
N GLU A 221 -2.86 10.27 18.39
CA GLU A 221 -3.52 11.56 18.16
C GLU A 221 -4.70 11.74 19.11
N GLU A 222 -5.57 10.73 19.16
CA GLU A 222 -6.80 10.71 19.97
C GLU A 222 -6.52 10.97 21.46
N SER A 223 -5.45 10.38 21.99
CA SER A 223 -4.99 10.69 23.35
C SER A 223 -4.40 12.11 23.46
N CYS A 224 -3.79 12.66 22.42
CA CYS A 224 -3.28 14.04 22.42
C CYS A 224 -4.40 15.07 22.51
N GLU A 225 -5.51 14.85 21.81
CA GLU A 225 -6.65 15.75 21.74
C GLU A 225 -7.67 15.53 22.85
N GLY A 226 -8.04 14.27 23.02
CA GLY A 226 -9.14 13.84 23.85
C GLY A 226 -8.80 13.78 25.35
N THR A 227 -9.66 13.04 26.06
CA THR A 227 -9.44 12.73 27.47
C THR A 227 -8.51 11.55 27.56
N ASN A 228 -7.37 11.71 28.24
CA ASN A 228 -6.40 10.62 28.42
C ASN A 228 -6.09 10.33 29.90
N PRO A 229 -5.51 9.16 30.23
CA PRO A 229 -5.17 8.81 31.62
C PRO A 229 -4.23 9.80 32.31
N SER A 230 -3.43 10.54 31.55
CA SER A 230 -2.51 11.55 32.10
C SER A 230 -3.16 12.91 32.35
N GLN A 231 -4.43 13.08 31.95
CA GLN A 231 -5.20 14.34 32.01
C GLN A 231 -4.47 15.52 31.37
N LYS A 232 -3.77 15.26 30.27
CA LYS A 232 -2.93 16.25 29.57
C LYS A 232 -3.35 16.46 28.12
N GLY A 233 -4.43 15.83 27.67
CA GLY A 233 -4.97 16.09 26.34
C GLY A 233 -5.42 17.54 26.17
N ALA A 234 -5.69 17.95 24.93
CA ALA A 234 -6.17 19.30 24.63
C ALA A 234 -7.49 19.60 25.36
N LEU A 235 -8.45 18.68 25.25
CA LEU A 235 -9.76 18.76 25.90
C LEU A 235 -9.65 18.66 27.44
N ASP A 236 -8.76 17.82 27.97
CA ASP A 236 -8.52 17.74 29.42
C ASP A 236 -8.12 19.09 30.02
N LYS A 237 -7.22 19.81 29.33
CA LYS A 237 -6.76 21.13 29.77
C LYS A 237 -7.86 22.18 29.68
N PHE A 238 -8.70 22.11 28.65
CA PHE A 238 -9.88 22.96 28.53
C PHE A 238 -10.86 22.69 29.67
N ASN A 239 -11.20 21.42 29.93
CA ASN A 239 -12.10 20.99 30.99
C ASN A 239 -11.63 21.47 32.38
N GLN A 240 -10.33 21.34 32.67
CA GLN A 240 -9.76 21.86 33.92
C GLN A 240 -9.86 23.39 34.03
N ALA A 241 -9.75 24.12 32.92
CA ALA A 241 -9.91 25.57 32.91
C ALA A 241 -11.38 26.00 33.04
N ARG A 242 -12.29 25.29 32.37
CA ARG A 242 -13.75 25.41 32.50
C ARG A 242 -14.17 25.21 33.96
N ASP A 243 -13.76 24.13 34.61
CA ASP A 243 -14.19 23.81 35.98
C ASP A 243 -13.75 24.89 36.98
N LYS A 244 -12.53 25.41 36.82
CA LYS A 244 -12.04 26.56 37.61
C LYS A 244 -12.89 27.81 37.39
N LEU A 245 -13.32 28.05 36.15
CA LEU A 245 -14.14 29.21 35.79
C LEU A 245 -15.57 29.07 36.32
N ILE A 246 -16.19 27.89 36.18
CA ILE A 246 -17.53 27.59 36.70
C ILE A 246 -17.58 27.70 38.23
N ALA A 247 -16.52 27.26 38.92
CA ALA A 247 -16.42 27.38 40.38
C ALA A 247 -16.45 28.83 40.90
N LEU A 248 -16.19 29.82 40.04
CA LEU A 248 -16.31 31.24 40.41
C LEU A 248 -17.76 31.74 40.42
N GLY A 249 -18.71 31.00 39.82
CA GLY A 249 -20.12 31.39 39.81
C GLY A 249 -20.43 32.67 39.02
N ILE A 250 -19.55 33.08 38.11
CA ILE A 250 -19.67 34.33 37.34
C ILE A 250 -20.21 34.15 35.92
N CYS A 251 -20.39 32.90 35.47
CA CYS A 251 -20.74 32.60 34.10
C CYS A 251 -22.25 32.63 33.84
N PRO A 252 -22.67 33.10 32.66
CA PRO A 252 -24.06 33.14 32.26
C PRO A 252 -24.61 31.74 32.00
N ALA A 253 -25.94 31.60 31.90
CA ALA A 253 -26.58 30.30 31.65
C ALA A 253 -26.13 29.66 30.32
N CYS A 254 -25.87 30.48 29.29
CA CYS A 254 -25.38 30.02 27.99
C CYS A 254 -23.92 29.52 28.03
N LEU A 255 -23.13 29.90 29.05
CA LEU A 255 -21.76 29.42 29.28
C LEU A 255 -21.62 28.65 30.59
N ASN A 256 -22.68 27.94 30.99
CA ASN A 256 -22.56 26.93 32.04
C ASN A 256 -21.64 25.77 31.57
N ALA A 257 -21.44 24.75 32.41
CA ALA A 257 -20.59 23.62 32.08
C ALA A 257 -21.01 22.95 30.75
N THR A 258 -22.31 22.76 30.50
CA THR A 258 -22.83 22.18 29.26
C THR A 258 -22.58 23.06 28.04
N GLY A 259 -22.79 24.38 28.16
CA GLY A 259 -22.55 25.33 27.08
C GLY A 259 -21.09 25.36 26.66
N GLN A 260 -20.17 25.44 27.64
CA GLN A 260 -18.73 25.40 27.36
C GLN A 260 -18.28 24.05 26.77
N ASN A 261 -18.89 22.93 27.16
CA ASN A 261 -18.61 21.62 26.55
C ASN A 261 -19.03 21.58 25.09
N THR A 262 -20.22 22.12 24.80
CA THR A 262 -20.74 22.17 23.43
C THR A 262 -19.82 23.02 22.55
N LEU A 263 -19.36 24.18 23.04
CA LEU A 263 -18.40 25.01 22.31
C LEU A 263 -17.08 24.28 22.06
N ALA A 264 -16.53 23.61 23.07
CA ALA A 264 -15.28 22.84 22.93
C ALA A 264 -15.40 21.71 21.92
N SER A 265 -16.47 20.89 22.00
CA SER A 265 -16.71 19.80 21.06
C SER A 265 -16.90 20.30 19.63
N ASN A 266 -17.74 21.33 19.43
CA ASN A 266 -17.94 21.91 18.10
C ASN A 266 -16.63 22.49 17.52
N THR A 267 -15.81 23.09 18.39
CA THR A 267 -14.50 23.64 17.99
C THR A 267 -13.58 22.51 17.53
N GLN A 268 -13.42 21.43 18.30
CA GLN A 268 -12.57 20.30 17.91
C GLN A 268 -13.06 19.68 16.59
N SER A 269 -14.33 19.26 16.52
CA SER A 269 -14.87 18.64 15.31
C SER A 269 -14.72 19.48 14.05
N ARG A 270 -14.72 20.82 14.18
CA ARG A 270 -14.42 21.72 13.08
C ARG A 270 -12.97 21.60 12.63
N PHE A 271 -12.00 21.62 13.54
CA PHE A 271 -10.58 21.48 13.19
C PHE A 271 -10.22 20.08 12.69
N ASP A 272 -10.86 19.02 13.19
CA ASP A 272 -10.65 17.64 12.71
C ASP A 272 -11.16 17.51 11.24
N THR A 273 -12.30 18.13 10.95
CA THR A 273 -12.88 18.20 9.59
C THR A 273 -12.09 19.12 8.65
N ASP A 274 -11.53 20.21 9.16
CA ASP A 274 -10.74 21.16 8.38
C ASP A 274 -9.28 20.72 8.24
N ASN A 275 -8.85 19.66 8.92
CA ASN A 275 -7.48 19.17 8.86
C ASN A 275 -7.05 18.85 7.41
N GLN A 276 -7.96 18.33 6.58
CA GLN A 276 -7.76 18.14 5.14
C GLN A 276 -7.47 19.43 4.35
N LEU A 277 -7.87 20.61 4.84
CA LEU A 277 -7.57 21.88 4.18
C LEU A 277 -6.08 22.21 4.34
N ILE A 278 -5.52 21.87 5.51
CA ILE A 278 -4.13 22.07 5.87
C ILE A 278 -3.25 20.95 5.29
N TYR A 279 -3.70 19.70 5.39
CA TYR A 279 -3.04 18.49 4.91
C TYR A 279 -3.85 17.85 3.79
N PRO A 280 -3.92 18.49 2.60
CA PRO A 280 -4.71 17.97 1.50
C PRO A 280 -4.14 16.66 0.99
N CYS A 281 -5.03 15.72 0.71
CA CYS A 281 -4.68 14.52 -0.03
C CYS A 281 -4.24 14.86 -1.46
N PRO A 282 -3.22 14.16 -2.00
CA PRO A 282 -2.82 14.32 -3.39
C PRO A 282 -4.02 14.16 -4.33
N ALA A 283 -4.12 15.02 -5.35
CA ALA A 283 -5.16 14.87 -6.35
C ALA A 283 -5.00 13.51 -7.06
N PRO A 284 -6.11 12.77 -7.28
CA PRO A 284 -6.03 11.49 -7.97
C PRO A 284 -5.40 11.65 -9.34
N SER A 285 -4.39 10.85 -9.64
CA SER A 285 -3.63 10.96 -10.88
C SER A 285 -3.00 9.62 -11.28
N CYS A 286 -2.44 9.57 -12.49
CA CYS A 286 -1.54 8.49 -12.88
C CYS A 286 -0.12 8.97 -12.61
N ALA A 287 0.50 8.42 -11.57
CA ALA A 287 1.85 8.76 -11.19
C ALA A 287 2.86 8.34 -12.29
N PRO A 288 3.94 9.08 -12.50
CA PRO A 288 4.99 8.62 -13.40
C PRO A 288 5.69 7.39 -12.82
N ILE A 289 5.99 6.39 -13.65
CA ILE A 289 6.74 5.18 -13.24
C ILE A 289 8.15 5.56 -12.74
N VAL A 290 8.74 6.59 -13.36
CA VAL A 290 10.00 7.23 -12.97
C VAL A 290 9.76 8.72 -12.81
N VAL A 291 10.06 9.26 -11.62
CA VAL A 291 9.80 10.67 -11.29
C VAL A 291 10.34 11.63 -12.35
N GLY A 292 9.47 12.54 -12.81
CA GLY A 292 9.81 13.55 -13.81
C GLY A 292 9.84 13.07 -15.26
N GLN A 293 9.51 11.79 -15.53
CA GLN A 293 9.42 11.23 -16.87
C GLN A 293 7.97 11.01 -17.29
N ALA A 294 7.69 11.17 -18.58
CA ALA A 294 6.41 10.75 -19.14
C ALA A 294 6.25 9.23 -19.02
N ILE A 295 5.02 8.76 -18.87
CA ILE A 295 4.72 7.32 -18.76
C ILE A 295 5.11 6.54 -20.04
N PRO A 296 4.88 7.03 -21.27
CA PRO A 296 5.34 6.32 -22.46
C PRO A 296 6.87 6.31 -22.56
N HIS A 297 7.49 5.19 -22.24
CA HIS A 297 8.94 4.95 -22.33
C HIS A 297 9.24 3.44 -22.26
N THR A 298 10.52 3.09 -22.42
CA THR A 298 11.04 1.78 -22.04
C THR A 298 11.67 1.87 -20.65
N TYR A 299 11.32 0.90 -19.80
CA TYR A 299 11.73 0.81 -18.41
C TYR A 299 12.47 -0.49 -18.15
N LYS A 300 13.25 -0.50 -17.08
CA LYS A 300 13.94 -1.69 -16.59
C LYS A 300 13.74 -1.87 -15.09
N LEU A 301 13.34 -3.07 -14.70
CA LEU A 301 13.40 -3.59 -13.34
C LEU A 301 14.67 -4.41 -13.19
N GLN A 302 15.38 -4.20 -12.08
CA GLN A 302 16.61 -4.92 -11.77
C GLN A 302 16.53 -5.55 -10.39
N GLY A 303 16.85 -6.83 -10.31
CA GLY A 303 16.83 -7.61 -9.08
C GLY A 303 17.75 -7.01 -8.02
N THR A 304 17.34 -7.17 -6.76
CA THR A 304 18.10 -6.77 -5.59
C THR A 304 17.82 -7.69 -4.42
N THR A 305 18.43 -7.43 -3.27
CA THR A 305 18.12 -8.08 -2.00
C THR A 305 17.23 -7.20 -1.14
N ASP A 306 16.29 -7.79 -0.42
CA ASP A 306 15.60 -7.12 0.69
C ASP A 306 16.41 -7.39 1.97
N PRO A 307 16.74 -6.38 2.80
CA PRO A 307 17.44 -6.63 4.07
C PRO A 307 16.57 -7.39 5.08
N GLN A 308 15.25 -7.36 4.92
CA GLN A 308 14.34 -8.08 5.80
C GLN A 308 14.31 -9.57 5.47
N LYS A 309 14.34 -10.42 6.52
CA LYS A 309 14.14 -11.85 6.37
C LYS A 309 12.66 -12.21 6.48
N ARG A 310 12.29 -13.30 5.83
CA ARG A 310 10.94 -13.84 5.78
C ARG A 310 10.94 -15.34 6.02
N CYS A 311 9.90 -15.83 6.68
CA CYS A 311 9.63 -17.25 6.80
C CYS A 311 9.27 -17.85 5.43
N THR A 312 9.89 -18.96 5.07
CA THR A 312 9.72 -19.67 3.79
C THR A 312 8.39 -20.41 3.69
N THR A 313 8.06 -20.92 2.50
CA THR A 313 6.83 -21.68 2.21
C THR A 313 6.62 -22.91 3.10
N ASN A 314 7.69 -23.57 3.56
CA ASN A 314 7.61 -24.77 4.40
C ASN A 314 7.60 -24.47 5.92
N SER A 315 7.57 -23.20 6.33
CA SER A 315 7.54 -22.81 7.74
C SER A 315 6.32 -23.41 8.46
N ALA A 316 6.53 -23.94 9.65
CA ALA A 316 5.48 -24.55 10.47
C ALA A 316 4.51 -23.49 11.06
N SER A 317 4.98 -22.26 11.22
CA SER A 317 4.16 -21.10 11.58
C SER A 317 4.66 -19.84 10.87
N ASN A 318 3.85 -18.77 10.88
CA ASN A 318 4.24 -17.44 10.39
C ASN A 318 4.77 -17.43 8.94
N ARG A 319 4.25 -18.32 8.08
CA ARG A 319 4.67 -18.45 6.68
C ARG A 319 4.59 -17.09 5.96
N PHE A 320 5.67 -16.70 5.28
CA PHE A 320 5.87 -15.40 4.61
C PHE A 320 5.90 -14.17 5.53
N GLY A 321 5.72 -14.34 6.84
CA GLY A 321 5.87 -13.26 7.81
C GLY A 321 7.34 -12.89 8.05
N THR A 322 7.55 -11.74 8.69
CA THR A 322 8.87 -11.28 9.11
C THR A 322 9.50 -12.25 10.13
N CYS A 323 10.80 -12.45 10.04
CA CYS A 323 11.53 -13.27 11.01
C CYS A 323 12.92 -12.71 11.31
N SER A 324 13.42 -13.04 12.49
CA SER A 324 14.79 -12.81 12.94
C SER A 324 15.57 -14.13 13.06
N SER A 325 14.85 -15.22 13.35
CA SER A 325 15.39 -16.58 13.49
C SER A 325 14.35 -17.63 13.10
N ASP A 326 14.76 -18.89 13.00
CA ASP A 326 13.87 -20.02 12.69
C ASP A 326 12.78 -20.24 13.74
N THR A 327 12.96 -19.75 14.97
CA THR A 327 11.92 -19.82 16.02
C THR A 327 10.67 -19.06 15.61
N ASP A 328 10.82 -17.91 14.94
CA ASP A 328 9.69 -17.12 14.44
C ASP A 328 8.90 -17.87 13.35
N CYS A 329 9.54 -18.85 12.70
CA CYS A 329 8.98 -19.71 11.64
C CYS A 329 8.52 -21.09 12.15
N GLY A 330 8.34 -21.22 13.47
CA GLY A 330 7.86 -22.45 14.11
C GLY A 330 8.96 -23.48 14.37
N GLY A 331 10.23 -23.04 14.39
CA GLY A 331 11.39 -23.89 14.62
C GLY A 331 11.83 -24.70 13.40
N THR A 332 11.28 -24.42 12.21
CA THR A 332 11.72 -25.05 10.96
C THR A 332 13.14 -24.59 10.62
N ALA A 333 14.11 -25.49 10.68
CA ALA A 333 15.52 -25.15 10.46
C ALA A 333 15.76 -24.58 9.06
N GLY A 334 16.41 -23.42 8.97
CA GLY A 334 16.69 -22.71 7.73
C GLY A 334 15.49 -22.01 7.10
N ALA A 335 14.36 -21.88 7.81
CA ALA A 335 13.15 -21.26 7.27
C ALA A 335 13.16 -19.73 7.34
N CYS A 336 13.99 -19.12 8.18
CA CYS A 336 14.12 -17.67 8.23
C CYS A 336 15.18 -17.15 7.24
N MET A 337 14.74 -16.80 6.03
CA MET A 337 15.61 -16.54 4.89
C MET A 337 15.52 -15.10 4.36
N GLN A 338 16.63 -14.59 3.84
CA GLN A 338 16.68 -13.30 3.16
C GLN A 338 16.17 -13.43 1.71
N LEU A 339 15.45 -12.42 1.22
CA LEU A 339 15.01 -12.35 -0.17
C LEU A 339 16.16 -11.87 -1.11
N PRO A 340 16.23 -12.37 -2.36
CA PRO A 340 15.26 -13.23 -3.02
C PRO A 340 15.48 -14.73 -2.78
N TRP A 341 14.40 -15.49 -2.79
CA TRP A 341 14.44 -16.94 -2.85
C TRP A 341 13.29 -17.47 -3.71
N VAL A 342 13.48 -18.71 -4.17
CA VAL A 342 12.45 -19.52 -4.81
C VAL A 342 12.29 -20.81 -4.02
N THR A 343 11.11 -21.40 -4.05
CA THR A 343 10.91 -22.74 -3.48
C THR A 343 10.35 -23.68 -4.53
N ALA A 344 10.83 -24.93 -4.53
CA ALA A 344 10.50 -25.98 -5.48
C ALA A 344 10.40 -27.31 -4.73
N ASP A 345 9.29 -28.04 -4.86
CA ASP A 345 9.10 -29.34 -4.16
C ASP A 345 9.41 -29.27 -2.65
N GLY A 346 8.99 -28.17 -2.00
CA GLY A 346 9.27 -27.90 -0.58
C GLY A 346 10.72 -27.57 -0.24
N GLN A 347 11.64 -27.60 -1.20
CA GLN A 347 13.02 -27.11 -1.06
C GLN A 347 13.08 -25.60 -1.29
N ILE A 348 13.95 -24.92 -0.53
CA ILE A 348 14.19 -23.49 -0.66
C ILE A 348 15.56 -23.27 -1.28
N MET A 349 15.61 -22.38 -2.26
CA MET A 349 16.82 -22.04 -2.99
C MET A 349 16.98 -20.52 -3.01
N PRO A 350 18.15 -19.99 -2.59
CA PRO A 350 18.49 -18.59 -2.85
C PRO A 350 18.36 -18.30 -4.35
N PHE A 351 17.78 -17.16 -4.70
CA PHE A 351 17.55 -16.80 -6.10
C PHE A 351 18.51 -15.70 -6.56
N SER A 352 18.67 -15.55 -7.87
CA SER A 352 19.63 -14.61 -8.43
C SER A 352 19.20 -13.17 -8.24
N ILE A 353 20.12 -12.31 -7.80
CA ILE A 353 19.94 -10.85 -7.79
C ILE A 353 20.20 -10.22 -9.17
N GLY A 354 20.68 -11.00 -10.15
CA GLY A 354 20.96 -10.52 -11.50
C GLY A 354 19.75 -10.53 -12.44
N THR A 355 18.58 -10.90 -11.94
CA THR A 355 17.32 -10.93 -12.69
C THR A 355 16.97 -9.55 -13.22
N GLN A 356 16.54 -9.46 -14.48
CA GLN A 356 16.22 -8.20 -15.14
C GLN A 356 14.97 -8.34 -16.01
N THR A 357 14.09 -7.35 -15.94
CA THR A 357 12.92 -7.24 -16.82
C THR A 357 12.93 -5.87 -17.48
N THR A 358 13.06 -5.84 -18.80
CA THR A 358 12.92 -4.61 -19.60
C THR A 358 11.56 -4.65 -20.30
N PHE A 359 10.77 -3.60 -20.14
CA PHE A 359 9.44 -3.51 -20.72
C PHE A 359 9.19 -2.12 -21.31
N THR A 360 8.32 -2.05 -22.32
CA THR A 360 7.92 -0.80 -22.95
C THR A 360 6.45 -0.52 -22.68
N VAL A 361 6.14 0.71 -22.29
CA VAL A 361 4.79 1.27 -22.25
C VAL A 361 4.65 2.20 -23.43
N ASN A 362 3.81 1.84 -24.41
CA ASN A 362 3.65 2.63 -25.63
C ASN A 362 2.73 3.84 -25.45
N THR A 363 1.72 3.69 -24.59
CA THR A 363 0.68 4.69 -24.36
C THR A 363 0.32 4.72 -22.89
N ALA A 364 0.22 5.92 -22.33
CA ALA A 364 -0.32 6.11 -20.99
C ALA A 364 -1.84 5.94 -21.05
N ASP A 365 -2.36 5.21 -20.08
CA ASP A 365 -3.79 5.17 -19.78
C ASP A 365 -4.14 6.31 -18.81
N SER A 366 -5.42 6.65 -18.73
CA SER A 366 -5.92 7.76 -17.89
C SER A 366 -6.50 7.29 -16.57
N TYR A 367 -6.59 8.21 -15.61
CA TYR A 367 -7.35 8.00 -14.38
C TYR A 367 -8.83 7.75 -14.72
N PRO A 368 -9.55 6.82 -14.04
CA PRO A 368 -9.22 6.19 -12.76
C PRO A 368 -8.44 4.88 -12.82
N THR A 369 -8.27 4.26 -14.00
CA THR A 369 -7.62 2.94 -14.09
C THR A 369 -6.11 3.05 -13.96
N CYS A 370 -5.50 4.00 -14.69
CA CYS A 370 -4.04 4.15 -14.79
C CYS A 370 -3.31 2.82 -15.03
N GLU A 371 -3.97 1.85 -15.69
CA GLU A 371 -3.40 0.54 -16.01
C GLU A 371 -2.74 0.63 -17.39
N HIS A 372 -1.43 0.88 -17.41
CA HIS A 372 -0.72 1.04 -18.66
C HIS A 372 -0.28 -0.33 -19.18
N ALA A 373 -0.73 -0.69 -20.37
CA ALA A 373 -0.28 -1.90 -21.03
C ALA A 373 1.25 -1.86 -21.21
N LEU A 374 1.92 -2.86 -20.63
CA LEU A 374 3.35 -3.08 -20.81
C LEU A 374 3.57 -4.25 -21.78
N CYS A 375 4.70 -4.21 -22.47
CA CYS A 375 5.14 -5.31 -23.30
C CYS A 375 6.63 -5.61 -23.06
N ILE A 376 6.94 -6.91 -22.95
CA ILE A 376 8.28 -7.44 -22.74
C ILE A 376 8.70 -8.09 -24.07
N PRO A 377 9.56 -7.45 -24.86
CA PRO A 377 9.88 -7.89 -26.21
C PRO A 377 10.75 -9.16 -26.24
N CYS A 378 10.76 -9.83 -27.40
CA CYS A 378 11.46 -11.10 -27.63
C CYS A 378 12.36 -11.10 -28.88
N GLY A 379 12.23 -10.10 -29.76
CA GLY A 379 12.83 -10.16 -31.09
C GLY A 379 12.25 -11.33 -31.90
N ASN A 380 13.11 -12.25 -32.35
CA ASN A 380 12.71 -13.50 -33.00
C ASN A 380 12.56 -14.61 -31.95
N ALA A 381 11.32 -15.02 -31.69
CA ALA A 381 10.97 -16.12 -30.78
C ALA A 381 11.35 -17.52 -31.30
N ASN A 382 11.71 -17.64 -32.58
CA ASN A 382 12.09 -18.91 -33.22
C ASN A 382 13.61 -19.04 -33.39
N ALA A 383 14.39 -18.23 -32.68
CA ALA A 383 15.85 -18.32 -32.78
C ALA A 383 16.38 -19.51 -31.97
N PRO A 384 17.60 -20.01 -32.28
CA PRO A 384 18.25 -21.01 -31.45
C PRO A 384 18.41 -20.51 -30.02
N CYS A 385 18.19 -21.40 -29.06
CA CYS A 385 18.34 -21.07 -27.65
C CYS A 385 19.82 -21.11 -27.27
N ALA A 386 20.48 -19.94 -27.26
CA ALA A 386 21.91 -19.81 -26.94
C ALA A 386 22.31 -20.45 -25.60
N GLY A 387 21.34 -20.59 -24.70
CA GLY A 387 21.52 -21.16 -23.38
C GLY A 387 21.54 -22.67 -23.24
N ILE A 388 20.99 -23.36 -24.24
CA ILE A 388 20.78 -24.81 -24.21
C ILE A 388 21.20 -25.43 -25.56
N PRO A 389 22.44 -25.18 -26.02
CA PRO A 389 22.93 -25.71 -27.30
C PRO A 389 22.83 -27.25 -27.37
N GLY A 390 22.88 -27.94 -26.24
CA GLY A 390 22.74 -29.40 -26.12
C GLY A 390 21.42 -29.98 -26.63
N CYS A 391 20.39 -29.15 -26.87
CA CYS A 391 19.22 -29.62 -27.62
C CYS A 391 18.97 -28.99 -28.98
N GLU A 392 19.95 -28.29 -29.53
CA GLU A 392 19.98 -27.94 -30.96
C GLU A 392 20.67 -29.05 -31.80
N VAL A 393 21.00 -30.18 -31.16
CA VAL A 393 21.65 -31.34 -31.80
C VAL A 393 20.66 -32.09 -32.70
N SER A 394 21.12 -32.46 -33.89
CA SER A 394 20.32 -33.18 -34.89
C SER A 394 19.66 -34.43 -34.32
N GLY A 395 18.35 -34.56 -34.52
CA GLY A 395 17.56 -35.70 -34.05
C GLY A 395 17.15 -35.63 -32.58
N ASN A 396 17.52 -34.56 -31.85
CA ASN A 396 17.20 -34.34 -30.44
C ASN A 396 17.42 -35.60 -29.56
N PRO A 397 18.63 -36.19 -29.58
CA PRO A 397 18.92 -37.43 -28.87
C PRO A 397 18.74 -37.31 -27.35
N ASN A 398 18.84 -36.08 -26.83
CA ASN A 398 18.72 -35.75 -25.41
C ASN A 398 17.26 -35.62 -24.93
N GLY A 399 16.28 -35.75 -25.84
CA GLY A 399 14.87 -35.78 -25.49
C GLY A 399 14.32 -34.45 -24.94
N CYS A 400 14.92 -33.33 -25.35
CA CYS A 400 14.36 -32.01 -25.04
C CYS A 400 12.99 -31.82 -25.69
N VAL A 401 12.24 -30.81 -25.27
CA VAL A 401 10.96 -30.45 -25.85
C VAL A 401 11.13 -30.26 -27.38
N PRO A 402 10.31 -30.90 -28.23
CA PRO A 402 10.48 -30.87 -29.68
C PRO A 402 10.54 -29.45 -30.26
N ARG A 403 11.69 -29.07 -30.83
CA ARG A 403 11.97 -27.70 -31.29
C ARG A 403 11.54 -27.37 -32.73
N GLY A 404 10.71 -28.22 -33.35
CA GLY A 404 10.34 -28.06 -34.76
C GLY A 404 9.71 -26.71 -35.12
N THR A 405 9.15 -26.01 -34.12
CA THR A 405 8.54 -24.66 -34.23
C THR A 405 8.75 -23.77 -32.99
N GLN A 406 9.48 -24.23 -31.96
CA GLN A 406 9.71 -23.51 -30.70
C GLN A 406 11.20 -23.18 -30.55
N GLY A 407 11.54 -21.89 -30.63
CA GLY A 407 12.87 -21.37 -30.33
C GLY A 407 12.87 -20.53 -29.04
N CYS A 408 13.94 -19.79 -28.83
CA CYS A 408 14.04 -18.78 -27.78
C CYS A 408 14.13 -17.38 -28.39
N CYS A 409 13.89 -16.37 -27.56
CA CYS A 409 14.10 -14.98 -27.89
C CYS A 409 15.58 -14.68 -28.13
N ASN A 410 15.93 -14.22 -29.33
CA ASN A 410 17.28 -13.70 -29.60
C ASN A 410 17.54 -12.31 -29.01
N GLN A 411 16.49 -11.61 -28.58
CA GLN A 411 16.55 -10.34 -27.87
C GLN A 411 15.65 -10.43 -26.63
N ALA A 412 15.99 -11.37 -25.74
CA ALA A 412 15.27 -11.53 -24.49
C ALA A 412 15.32 -10.25 -23.65
N ALA A 413 14.16 -9.77 -23.24
CA ALA A 413 14.00 -8.63 -22.36
C ALA A 413 13.68 -9.05 -20.91
N PHE A 414 13.39 -10.33 -20.69
CA PHE A 414 13.40 -10.98 -19.39
C PHE A 414 14.63 -11.89 -19.27
N ILE A 415 15.45 -11.66 -18.26
CA ILE A 415 16.73 -12.36 -18.08
C ILE A 415 16.80 -12.85 -16.64
N VAL A 416 16.95 -14.16 -16.47
CA VAL A 416 17.28 -14.80 -15.20
C VAL A 416 18.65 -15.47 -15.37
N PRO A 417 19.68 -15.07 -14.60
CA PRO A 417 20.97 -15.76 -14.64
C PRO A 417 20.83 -17.22 -14.24
N THR A 418 21.67 -18.10 -14.80
CA THR A 418 21.75 -19.50 -14.37
C THR A 418 21.91 -19.57 -12.85
N PHE A 419 21.11 -20.43 -12.21
CA PHE A 419 21.04 -20.55 -10.76
C PHE A 419 21.21 -22.00 -10.32
N PHE A 420 21.69 -22.14 -9.08
CA PHE A 420 21.96 -23.43 -8.47
C PHE A 420 20.69 -24.03 -7.88
N VAL A 421 20.45 -25.31 -8.16
CA VAL A 421 19.40 -26.11 -7.53
C VAL A 421 20.07 -27.16 -6.66
N ASN A 422 19.79 -27.14 -5.36
CA ASN A 422 20.48 -27.96 -4.35
C ASN A 422 19.97 -29.41 -4.23
N ILE A 423 19.26 -29.90 -5.24
CA ILE A 423 18.67 -31.25 -5.30
C ILE A 423 19.65 -32.19 -6.05
N LEU A 424 19.58 -33.51 -5.79
CA LEU A 424 20.39 -34.55 -6.47
C LEU A 424 21.92 -34.32 -6.46
N GLY A 425 22.46 -33.65 -5.43
CA GLY A 425 23.89 -33.38 -5.31
C GLY A 425 24.36 -32.10 -6.02
N GLY A 426 23.44 -31.29 -6.55
CA GLY A 426 23.69 -29.98 -7.15
C GLY A 426 23.48 -29.97 -8.66
N LEU A 427 22.56 -29.14 -9.12
CA LEU A 427 22.17 -28.99 -10.53
C LEU A 427 22.28 -27.53 -10.96
N CYS A 428 22.41 -27.32 -12.27
CA CYS A 428 22.18 -26.03 -12.88
C CYS A 428 20.76 -25.93 -13.39
N SER A 429 20.15 -24.76 -13.20
CA SER A 429 18.88 -24.41 -13.82
C SER A 429 18.95 -23.03 -14.44
N ARG A 430 18.25 -22.86 -15.56
CA ARG A 430 18.12 -21.59 -16.26
C ARG A 430 16.73 -21.44 -16.82
N VAL A 431 16.38 -20.20 -17.09
CA VAL A 431 15.11 -19.85 -17.73
C VAL A 431 15.42 -19.01 -18.96
N ASP A 432 14.93 -19.46 -20.11
CA ASP A 432 15.05 -18.75 -21.38
C ASP A 432 13.69 -18.22 -21.81
N GLN A 433 13.60 -16.94 -22.15
CA GLN A 433 12.38 -16.35 -22.69
C GLN A 433 12.10 -16.96 -24.08
N ILE A 434 10.88 -17.46 -24.30
CA ILE A 434 10.48 -18.11 -25.57
C ILE A 434 9.40 -17.35 -26.34
N GLY A 435 8.88 -16.27 -25.76
CA GLY A 435 7.86 -15.44 -26.40
C GLY A 435 7.82 -14.05 -25.80
N CYS A 436 7.03 -13.17 -26.40
CA CYS A 436 6.81 -11.84 -25.82
C CYS A 436 5.94 -11.92 -24.58
N GLY A 437 6.37 -11.22 -23.54
CA GLY A 437 5.57 -11.03 -22.34
C GLY A 437 4.66 -9.81 -22.46
N GLY A 438 3.65 -9.77 -21.61
CA GLY A 438 2.66 -8.69 -21.56
C GLY A 438 2.10 -8.52 -20.16
N GLY A 439 1.41 -7.42 -19.93
CA GLY A 439 0.79 -7.13 -18.64
C GLY A 439 0.39 -5.69 -18.49
N VAL A 440 0.29 -5.24 -17.25
CA VAL A 440 0.04 -3.85 -16.90
C VAL A 440 1.03 -3.36 -15.85
N VAL A 441 1.35 -2.07 -15.93
CA VAL A 441 1.87 -1.30 -14.81
C VAL A 441 0.78 -0.33 -14.38
N ASN A 442 0.30 -0.50 -13.15
CA ASN A 442 -0.75 0.34 -12.59
C ASN A 442 -0.09 1.46 -11.77
N THR A 443 -0.36 2.70 -12.15
CA THR A 443 0.24 3.90 -11.57
C THR A 443 -0.79 4.79 -10.87
N SER A 444 -2.01 4.30 -10.64
CA SER A 444 -3.06 5.07 -9.98
C SER A 444 -2.56 5.53 -8.61
N GLN A 445 -2.70 6.83 -8.34
CA GLN A 445 -2.37 7.45 -7.06
C GLN A 445 -3.57 8.29 -6.62
N PRO A 446 -4.31 7.91 -5.56
CA PRO A 446 -4.18 6.68 -4.78
C PRO A 446 -4.52 5.43 -5.61
N GLN A 447 -4.13 4.25 -5.12
CA GLN A 447 -4.31 2.97 -5.80
C GLN A 447 -5.80 2.60 -5.90
N THR A 448 -6.28 2.37 -7.12
CA THR A 448 -7.70 2.07 -7.43
C THR A 448 -7.92 0.70 -8.05
N GLY A 449 -6.86 0.00 -8.44
CA GLY A 449 -6.92 -1.30 -9.13
C GLY A 449 -6.59 -2.48 -8.24
N HIS A 450 -6.89 -3.67 -8.77
CA HIS A 450 -6.45 -4.94 -8.18
C HIS A 450 -5.42 -5.60 -9.08
N ASN A 451 -4.29 -5.97 -8.49
CA ASN A 451 -3.12 -6.51 -9.18
C ASN A 451 -2.75 -7.90 -8.68
N LYS A 452 -3.44 -8.40 -7.65
CA LYS A 452 -3.25 -9.75 -7.13
C LYS A 452 -3.53 -10.79 -8.22
N VAL A 453 -2.68 -11.80 -8.32
CA VAL A 453 -2.86 -12.90 -9.27
C VAL A 453 -3.23 -14.17 -8.51
N ALA A 454 -4.30 -14.83 -8.92
CA ALA A 454 -4.60 -16.18 -8.46
C ALA A 454 -4.59 -17.14 -9.65
N LYS A 455 -3.96 -18.29 -9.45
CA LYS A 455 -3.98 -19.38 -10.41
C LYS A 455 -4.62 -20.63 -9.79
N GLN A 456 -5.44 -21.33 -10.56
CA GLN A 456 -6.07 -22.57 -10.16
C GLN A 456 -5.82 -23.65 -11.20
N GLY A 457 -5.28 -24.78 -10.77
CA GLY A 457 -4.93 -25.91 -11.61
C GLY A 457 -5.90 -27.07 -11.42
N ASP A 458 -6.10 -27.84 -12.48
CA ASP A 458 -6.76 -29.15 -12.49
C ASP A 458 -5.91 -30.11 -13.33
N THR A 459 -5.64 -31.30 -12.80
CA THR A 459 -4.85 -32.32 -13.51
C THR A 459 -5.68 -33.15 -14.48
N SER A 460 -7.00 -33.16 -14.33
CA SER A 460 -7.87 -33.67 -15.38
C SER A 460 -8.06 -32.60 -16.45
N ASP A 461 -8.35 -33.02 -17.69
CA ASP A 461 -8.80 -32.09 -18.73
C ASP A 461 -10.25 -31.67 -18.42
N PRO A 462 -10.52 -30.40 -18.11
CA PRO A 462 -11.87 -29.93 -17.87
C PRO A 462 -12.61 -29.49 -19.15
N GLY A 463 -12.07 -29.83 -20.32
CA GLY A 463 -12.67 -29.74 -21.65
C GLY A 463 -11.97 -28.73 -22.56
N ALA A 464 -12.07 -28.94 -23.87
CA ALA A 464 -11.61 -28.07 -24.97
C ALA A 464 -10.30 -27.29 -24.68
N ASP A 465 -9.19 -27.96 -25.00
CA ASP A 465 -7.84 -27.40 -25.12
C ASP A 465 -7.80 -26.04 -25.83
N CYS A 466 -6.83 -25.20 -25.42
CA CYS A 466 -6.47 -24.03 -26.21
C CYS A 466 -5.76 -24.40 -27.52
N CYS A 467 -5.89 -23.55 -28.53
CA CYS A 467 -5.24 -23.76 -29.83
C CYS A 467 -3.75 -23.44 -29.75
N TYR A 468 -2.90 -24.47 -29.74
CA TYR A 468 -1.46 -24.33 -29.95
C TYR A 468 -1.16 -24.21 -31.46
N ASN A 469 -0.95 -22.99 -31.96
CA ASN A 469 -0.53 -22.81 -33.34
C ASN A 469 0.83 -23.51 -33.58
N GLY A 470 0.85 -24.52 -34.45
CA GLY A 470 2.09 -25.12 -34.96
C GLY A 470 2.35 -26.57 -34.54
N HIS A 471 1.41 -27.27 -33.89
CA HIS A 471 1.53 -28.72 -33.70
C HIS A 471 0.95 -29.46 -34.93
N PRO A 472 1.66 -30.43 -35.54
CA PRO A 472 1.17 -31.14 -36.74
C PRO A 472 -0.09 -32.01 -36.50
N THR A 473 -0.58 -32.12 -35.26
CA THR A 473 -1.84 -32.79 -34.90
C THR A 473 -2.88 -31.88 -34.25
N SER A 474 -2.64 -30.57 -34.11
CA SER A 474 -3.66 -29.64 -33.62
C SER A 474 -4.57 -29.22 -34.78
N GLU A 475 -5.65 -29.98 -35.01
CA GLU A 475 -6.69 -29.58 -35.95
C GLU A 475 -7.55 -28.48 -35.32
N CYS A 476 -7.02 -27.26 -35.34
CA CYS A 476 -7.74 -26.06 -34.93
C CYS A 476 -8.70 -25.65 -36.05
N LEU A 477 -10.01 -25.79 -35.83
CA LEU A 477 -11.03 -25.28 -36.75
C LEU A 477 -11.72 -24.07 -36.11
N GLY A 478 -11.44 -22.87 -36.62
CA GLY A 478 -12.11 -21.64 -36.14
C GLY A 478 -11.73 -21.18 -34.73
N GLY A 479 -10.56 -21.57 -34.20
CA GLY A 479 -10.11 -21.21 -32.85
C GLY A 479 -10.51 -22.21 -31.76
N THR A 480 -11.10 -23.34 -32.15
CA THR A 480 -11.43 -24.46 -31.26
C THR A 480 -10.59 -25.67 -31.62
N ASN A 481 -9.96 -26.31 -30.63
CA ASN A 481 -9.32 -27.62 -30.81
C ASN A 481 -10.40 -28.69 -30.88
N LEU A 482 -10.44 -29.47 -31.97
CA LEU A 482 -11.44 -30.54 -32.17
C LEU A 482 -11.00 -31.90 -31.61
N ASN A 483 -9.76 -32.00 -31.10
CA ASN A 483 -9.26 -33.17 -30.38
C ASN A 483 -9.40 -32.92 -28.87
N ASP A 484 -10.60 -33.17 -28.35
CA ASP A 484 -10.87 -33.24 -26.90
C ASP A 484 -10.15 -34.46 -26.31
N ASP A 485 -9.60 -34.35 -25.10
CA ASP A 485 -8.78 -35.43 -24.53
C ASP A 485 -9.57 -36.68 -24.16
N PRO A 486 -8.89 -37.84 -24.02
CA PRO A 486 -9.51 -39.02 -23.45
C PRO A 486 -10.20 -38.71 -22.12
N THR A 487 -11.45 -39.13 -21.96
CA THR A 487 -12.17 -39.08 -20.67
C THR A 487 -11.28 -39.56 -19.51
N LEU A 488 -11.51 -39.10 -18.28
CA LEU A 488 -10.78 -39.56 -17.09
C LEU A 488 -10.62 -41.10 -17.02
N ALA A 489 -11.63 -41.85 -17.46
CA ALA A 489 -11.57 -43.31 -17.56
C ALA A 489 -10.54 -43.81 -18.60
N ALA A 490 -10.46 -43.16 -19.76
CA ALA A 490 -9.46 -43.44 -20.80
C ALA A 490 -8.04 -42.97 -20.41
N GLN A 491 -7.93 -41.98 -19.52
CA GLN A 491 -6.66 -41.62 -18.86
C GLN A 491 -6.26 -42.61 -17.76
N GLY A 492 -7.09 -43.61 -17.39
CA GLY A 492 -6.75 -44.54 -16.30
C GLY A 492 -7.02 -44.00 -14.89
N GLY A 493 -7.83 -42.95 -14.77
CA GLY A 493 -8.31 -42.37 -13.51
C GLY A 493 -7.34 -41.41 -12.82
N CYS A 494 -7.72 -40.97 -11.62
CA CYS A 494 -6.97 -40.00 -10.80
C CYS A 494 -5.76 -40.61 -10.12
N THR A 495 -4.78 -40.99 -10.94
CA THR A 495 -3.53 -41.60 -10.48
C THR A 495 -2.35 -40.88 -11.11
N THR A 496 -1.18 -40.99 -10.48
CA THR A 496 0.08 -40.44 -11.01
C THR A 496 0.43 -40.99 -12.39
N SER A 497 -0.08 -42.17 -12.76
CA SER A 497 0.13 -42.78 -14.08
C SER A 497 -1.03 -42.51 -15.05
N GLY A 498 -2.12 -41.90 -14.57
CA GLY A 498 -3.26 -41.50 -15.38
C GLY A 498 -3.31 -40.00 -15.58
N ALA A 499 -4.34 -39.31 -15.08
CA ALA A 499 -4.45 -37.84 -15.17
C ALA A 499 -3.19 -37.09 -14.66
N GLY A 500 -2.41 -37.70 -13.77
CA GLY A 500 -1.18 -37.11 -13.23
C GLY A 500 0.02 -37.09 -14.19
N ASN A 501 -0.10 -37.79 -15.32
CA ASN A 501 0.89 -37.85 -16.39
C ASN A 501 0.36 -37.19 -17.68
N ASP A 502 -0.77 -36.49 -17.58
CA ASP A 502 -1.32 -35.72 -18.68
C ASP A 502 -0.65 -34.33 -18.73
N TYR A 503 -0.13 -33.98 -19.90
CA TYR A 503 0.50 -32.69 -20.16
C TYR A 503 -0.51 -31.62 -20.62
N LYS A 504 -1.81 -31.93 -20.56
CA LYS A 504 -2.89 -31.07 -21.04
C LYS A 504 -3.91 -30.67 -19.95
N GLY A 505 -3.51 -30.75 -18.68
CA GLY A 505 -4.30 -30.20 -17.57
C GLY A 505 -4.58 -28.69 -17.76
N LYS A 506 -5.48 -28.12 -16.95
CA LYS A 506 -5.90 -26.72 -17.11
C LYS A 506 -5.54 -25.84 -15.93
N ILE A 507 -4.85 -24.75 -16.22
CA ILE A 507 -4.61 -23.63 -15.31
C ILE A 507 -5.52 -22.44 -15.68
N THR A 508 -6.39 -22.04 -14.76
CA THR A 508 -7.12 -20.78 -14.86
C THR A 508 -6.41 -19.69 -14.07
N LYS A 509 -6.36 -18.48 -14.65
CA LYS A 509 -5.80 -17.29 -14.01
C LYS A 509 -6.92 -16.30 -13.75
N THR A 510 -6.94 -15.74 -12.56
CA THR A 510 -7.79 -14.60 -12.20
C THR A 510 -6.94 -13.46 -11.65
N VAL A 511 -7.41 -12.24 -11.86
CA VAL A 511 -6.81 -11.02 -11.31
C VAL A 511 -7.78 -10.41 -10.31
N GLY A 512 -7.25 -10.08 -9.13
CA GLY A 512 -7.95 -9.41 -8.03
C GLY A 512 -8.57 -10.31 -6.98
N GLY A 513 -9.47 -9.71 -6.19
CA GLY A 513 -10.08 -10.29 -4.99
C GLY A 513 -9.42 -9.84 -3.69
N GLY A 514 -10.23 -9.64 -2.63
CA GLY A 514 -9.78 -9.15 -1.33
C GLY A 514 -9.90 -7.63 -1.17
N ALA A 515 -9.10 -7.06 -0.28
CA ALA A 515 -9.00 -5.61 -0.08
C ALA A 515 -8.39 -4.90 -1.31
N THR A 516 -8.50 -3.57 -1.38
CA THR A 516 -7.75 -2.76 -2.34
C THR A 516 -6.25 -2.97 -2.13
N ASP A 517 -5.50 -2.96 -3.23
CA ASP A 517 -4.05 -3.12 -3.17
C ASP A 517 -3.40 -1.95 -2.42
N ALA A 518 -2.24 -2.20 -1.81
CA ALA A 518 -1.45 -1.13 -1.20
C ALA A 518 -1.05 -0.04 -2.23
N ASP A 519 -0.98 1.20 -1.74
CA ASP A 519 -0.53 2.37 -2.51
C ASP A 519 0.89 2.19 -3.05
N GLY A 520 1.06 2.55 -4.33
CA GLY A 520 2.33 2.55 -5.06
C GLY A 520 2.18 2.06 -6.50
N ILE A 521 3.28 2.09 -7.24
CA ILE A 521 3.35 1.58 -8.61
C ILE A 521 3.33 0.04 -8.56
N GLN A 522 2.25 -0.55 -9.06
CA GLN A 522 2.06 -2.00 -9.11
C GLN A 522 2.47 -2.54 -10.47
N PHE A 523 3.24 -3.63 -10.49
CA PHE A 523 3.64 -4.33 -11.70
C PHE A 523 2.94 -5.69 -11.76
N ARG A 524 2.22 -5.97 -12.85
CA ARG A 524 1.56 -7.26 -13.10
C ARG A 524 1.85 -7.72 -14.51
N TYR A 525 2.66 -8.75 -14.68
CA TYR A 525 3.06 -9.21 -16.01
C TYR A 525 3.33 -10.70 -16.10
N SER A 526 3.23 -11.21 -17.32
CA SER A 526 3.41 -12.61 -17.69
C SER A 526 4.51 -12.72 -18.72
N VAL A 527 5.45 -13.65 -18.52
CA VAL A 527 6.53 -13.93 -19.49
C VAL A 527 6.53 -15.42 -19.83
N PRO A 528 6.39 -15.80 -21.12
CA PRO A 528 6.59 -17.18 -21.56
C PRO A 528 8.06 -17.59 -21.52
N GLU A 529 8.31 -18.72 -20.88
CA GLU A 529 9.63 -19.16 -20.44
C GLU A 529 9.84 -20.65 -20.70
N LEU A 530 11.09 -21.03 -20.99
CA LEU A 530 11.55 -22.41 -21.02
C LEU A 530 12.56 -22.60 -19.89
N SER A 531 12.16 -23.31 -18.85
CA SER A 531 13.05 -23.73 -17.77
C SER A 531 13.79 -24.99 -18.18
N THR A 532 15.11 -25.02 -18.03
CA THR A 532 15.93 -26.20 -18.28
C THR A 532 16.80 -26.48 -17.07
N THR A 533 16.78 -27.71 -16.56
CA THR A 533 17.61 -28.15 -15.43
C THR A 533 18.44 -29.36 -15.84
N TRP A 534 19.72 -29.36 -15.49
CA TRP A 534 20.67 -30.38 -15.92
C TRP A 534 21.78 -30.61 -14.88
N THR A 535 22.50 -31.73 -15.03
CA THR A 535 23.78 -31.92 -14.35
C THR A 535 24.86 -31.20 -15.13
N ASP A 536 25.51 -30.20 -14.52
CA ASP A 536 26.52 -29.41 -15.20
C ASP A 536 27.88 -30.10 -15.18
N GLY A 537 28.44 -30.31 -16.37
CA GLY A 537 29.81 -30.78 -16.58
C GLY A 537 30.84 -29.65 -16.61
N GLN A 538 30.38 -28.39 -16.71
CA GLN A 538 31.24 -27.19 -16.80
C GLN A 538 31.65 -26.65 -15.42
N SER A 539 30.81 -26.85 -14.40
CA SER A 539 31.06 -26.40 -13.03
C SER A 539 31.80 -27.42 -12.17
N PRO A 540 32.47 -26.97 -11.08
CA PRO A 540 32.93 -27.88 -10.04
C PRO A 540 31.78 -28.79 -9.55
N PRO A 541 32.05 -30.07 -9.25
CA PRO A 541 31.02 -31.01 -8.81
C PRO A 541 30.16 -30.45 -7.68
N GLY A 542 28.84 -30.46 -7.88
CA GLY A 542 27.87 -29.95 -6.91
C GLY A 542 27.74 -28.43 -6.83
N SER A 543 28.17 -27.70 -7.87
CA SER A 543 27.98 -26.26 -8.00
C SER A 543 27.38 -25.89 -9.35
N CYS A 544 26.92 -24.65 -9.50
CA CYS A 544 26.47 -24.10 -10.76
C CYS A 544 27.06 -22.71 -10.96
N ALA A 545 27.93 -22.55 -11.95
CA ALA A 545 28.53 -21.28 -12.31
C ALA A 545 27.51 -20.38 -13.01
N ASN A 546 27.61 -19.07 -12.76
CA ASN A 546 26.78 -18.11 -13.46
C ASN A 546 27.13 -18.13 -14.96
N GLY A 547 26.11 -18.30 -15.80
CA GLY A 547 26.26 -18.38 -17.25
C GLY A 547 26.51 -19.79 -17.80
N SER A 548 26.51 -20.83 -16.96
CA SER A 548 26.55 -22.22 -17.46
C SER A 548 25.42 -22.48 -18.46
N THR A 549 25.74 -23.29 -19.48
CA THR A 549 24.84 -23.71 -20.56
C THR A 549 24.58 -25.20 -20.49
N TYR A 550 23.43 -25.64 -21.01
CA TYR A 550 23.19 -27.07 -21.21
C TYR A 550 23.83 -27.52 -22.53
N ASP A 551 24.84 -28.38 -22.44
CA ASP A 551 25.65 -28.84 -23.58
C ASP A 551 25.37 -30.30 -23.95
N ASP A 552 25.82 -30.71 -25.14
CA ASP A 552 25.68 -32.09 -25.59
C ASP A 552 26.52 -33.05 -24.73
N GLY A 553 25.94 -34.19 -24.36
CA GLY A 553 26.55 -35.16 -23.45
C GLY A 553 26.27 -34.91 -21.97
N GLU A 554 25.64 -33.80 -21.60
CA GLU A 554 25.14 -33.57 -20.24
C GLU A 554 23.78 -34.24 -20.02
N LEU A 555 23.54 -34.67 -18.78
CA LEU A 555 22.25 -35.26 -18.41
C LEU A 555 21.21 -34.17 -18.24
N LEU A 556 20.26 -34.12 -19.17
CA LEU A 556 19.03 -33.37 -19.01
C LEU A 556 18.24 -33.97 -17.85
N VAL A 557 17.92 -33.15 -16.87
CA VAL A 557 17.12 -33.54 -15.72
C VAL A 557 15.67 -33.13 -15.93
N SER A 558 15.43 -31.91 -16.41
CA SER A 558 14.10 -31.40 -16.74
C SER A 558 14.11 -30.33 -17.82
N GLN A 559 12.97 -30.22 -18.51
CA GLN A 559 12.65 -29.06 -19.33
C GLN A 559 11.16 -28.77 -19.30
N LEU A 560 10.78 -27.51 -19.10
CA LEU A 560 9.41 -27.08 -18.81
C LEU A 560 9.09 -25.77 -19.51
N ILE A 561 7.90 -25.69 -20.08
CA ILE A 561 7.34 -24.42 -20.55
C ILE A 561 6.55 -23.81 -19.39
N LEU A 562 6.89 -22.59 -19.01
CA LEU A 562 6.30 -21.88 -17.88
C LEU A 562 5.87 -20.48 -18.31
N LYS A 563 4.92 -19.91 -17.58
CA LYS A 563 4.54 -18.50 -17.64
C LYS A 563 4.68 -17.92 -16.24
N ALA A 564 5.75 -17.17 -16.02
CA ALA A 564 5.95 -16.45 -14.79
C ALA A 564 4.94 -15.30 -14.69
N ASP A 565 3.88 -15.51 -13.91
CA ASP A 565 2.92 -14.47 -13.58
C ASP A 565 3.38 -13.71 -12.34
N THR A 566 4.05 -12.60 -12.62
CA THR A 566 4.66 -11.74 -11.63
C THR A 566 3.67 -10.66 -11.21
N THR A 567 3.54 -10.46 -9.91
CA THR A 567 2.69 -9.41 -9.33
C THR A 567 3.26 -8.83 -8.05
N THR A 568 3.09 -7.53 -7.84
CA THR A 568 3.52 -6.82 -6.61
C THR A 568 2.42 -6.68 -5.56
N SER A 569 1.20 -7.16 -5.82
CA SER A 569 0.08 -7.18 -4.86
C SER A 569 -0.17 -8.59 -4.26
N GLY A 570 0.77 -9.51 -4.49
CA GLY A 570 0.68 -10.87 -3.98
C GLY A 570 0.05 -11.86 -4.95
N ALA A 571 0.30 -13.14 -4.68
CA ALA A 571 -0.02 -14.23 -5.59
C ALA A 571 -0.59 -15.43 -4.84
N SER A 572 -1.49 -16.18 -5.47
CA SER A 572 -2.08 -17.40 -4.92
C SER A 572 -2.09 -18.53 -5.94
N GLY A 573 -1.76 -19.74 -5.51
CA GLY A 573 -1.87 -20.97 -6.32
C GLY A 573 -2.67 -22.03 -5.58
N SER A 574 -3.61 -22.72 -6.25
CA SER A 574 -4.38 -23.83 -5.69
C SER A 574 -4.75 -24.89 -6.73
N PHE A 575 -5.10 -26.09 -6.26
CA PHE A 575 -5.77 -27.11 -7.07
C PHE A 575 -7.25 -27.12 -6.80
N THR A 576 -8.03 -27.02 -7.87
CA THR A 576 -9.50 -27.04 -7.82
C THR A 576 -10.01 -28.04 -8.85
N ASP A 577 -11.10 -28.72 -8.49
CA ASP A 577 -11.80 -29.62 -9.40
C ASP A 577 -12.70 -28.76 -10.30
N GLN A 578 -12.23 -28.49 -11.51
CA GLN A 578 -12.85 -27.53 -12.43
C GLN A 578 -13.97 -28.16 -13.27
N ASN A 579 -13.92 -29.47 -13.50
CA ASN A 579 -14.94 -30.22 -14.26
C ASN A 579 -15.83 -31.13 -13.39
N GLY A 580 -15.56 -31.24 -12.10
CA GLY A 580 -16.36 -32.03 -11.15
C GLY A 580 -16.13 -33.53 -11.26
N ASP A 581 -15.02 -33.97 -11.85
CA ASP A 581 -14.70 -35.38 -12.05
C ASP A 581 -14.02 -36.01 -10.81
N GLY A 582 -13.80 -35.22 -9.76
CA GLY A 582 -13.13 -35.62 -8.53
C GLY A 582 -11.61 -35.62 -8.62
N CYS A 583 -11.04 -35.06 -9.69
CA CYS A 583 -9.65 -35.21 -10.09
C CYS A 583 -8.83 -33.91 -10.06
N LYS A 584 -9.14 -33.00 -9.12
CA LYS A 584 -8.38 -31.76 -8.88
C LYS A 584 -6.85 -31.91 -8.94
N ARG A 585 -6.32 -33.04 -8.44
CA ARG A 585 -4.91 -33.41 -8.57
C ARG A 585 -4.71 -34.92 -8.65
N ALA A 586 -3.80 -35.34 -9.51
CA ALA A 586 -3.29 -36.69 -9.60
C ALA A 586 -1.77 -36.71 -9.33
N GLY A 587 -1.38 -36.65 -8.06
CA GLY A 587 0.03 -36.54 -7.65
C GLY A 587 0.24 -35.95 -6.26
N ALA A 588 1.47 -35.54 -5.94
CA ALA A 588 1.72 -34.79 -4.71
C ALA A 588 1.39 -33.31 -4.91
N GLY A 589 0.75 -32.71 -3.89
CA GLY A 589 0.41 -31.29 -3.80
C GLY A 589 1.62 -30.38 -3.53
N TYR A 590 1.41 -29.12 -3.14
CA TYR A 590 2.45 -28.13 -2.81
C TYR A 590 3.42 -28.52 -1.68
N ILE A 591 3.04 -29.50 -0.85
CA ILE A 591 3.75 -29.84 0.39
C ILE A 591 3.98 -31.35 0.48
N SER A 592 2.92 -32.11 0.77
CA SER A 592 2.95 -33.56 0.92
C SER A 592 1.58 -34.13 0.58
N SER A 593 1.52 -35.29 -0.07
CA SER A 593 0.24 -35.93 -0.44
C SER A 593 -0.67 -36.23 0.76
N THR A 594 -0.12 -36.29 1.98
CA THR A 594 -0.85 -36.55 3.22
C THR A 594 -1.27 -35.30 4.00
N ASN A 595 -0.82 -34.11 3.60
CA ASN A 595 -1.18 -32.85 4.28
C ASN A 595 -2.54 -32.33 3.75
N PRO A 596 -3.52 -31.98 4.61
CA PRO A 596 -4.79 -31.40 4.17
C PRO A 596 -4.66 -30.09 3.36
N ALA A 597 -3.58 -29.32 3.57
CA ALA A 597 -3.30 -28.06 2.87
C ALA A 597 -2.54 -28.24 1.54
N THR A 598 -2.37 -29.49 1.08
CA THR A 598 -1.56 -29.82 -0.10
C THR A 598 -2.15 -29.31 -1.41
N ASP A 599 -3.45 -29.05 -1.45
CA ASP A 599 -4.13 -28.41 -2.59
C ASP A 599 -4.00 -26.89 -2.60
N GLY A 600 -3.44 -26.30 -1.55
CA GLY A 600 -3.47 -24.85 -1.35
C GLY A 600 -4.84 -24.33 -0.87
N PRO A 601 -5.10 -23.01 -1.01
CA PRO A 601 -4.23 -22.06 -1.68
C PRO A 601 -2.93 -21.81 -0.93
N ILE A 602 -1.81 -21.78 -1.66
CA ILE A 602 -0.57 -21.17 -1.19
C ILE A 602 -0.62 -19.71 -1.60
N THR A 603 -0.79 -18.82 -0.62
CA THR A 603 -0.92 -17.38 -0.84
C THR A 603 0.33 -16.67 -0.32
N VAL A 604 1.05 -15.99 -1.21
CA VAL A 604 2.00 -14.95 -0.86
C VAL A 604 1.21 -13.65 -0.71
N PRO A 605 1.04 -13.11 0.52
CA PRO A 605 0.20 -11.93 0.72
C PRO A 605 0.87 -10.66 0.16
N GLY A 606 0.05 -9.69 -0.25
CA GLY A 606 0.46 -8.32 -0.52
C GLY A 606 0.71 -7.53 0.77
N ALA A 607 1.18 -6.29 0.62
CA ALA A 607 1.55 -5.42 1.74
C ALA A 607 0.34 -5.06 2.61
N GLU A 608 -0.84 -4.93 2.02
CA GLU A 608 -2.12 -4.73 2.69
C GLU A 608 -2.47 -5.89 3.66
N GLY A 609 -1.95 -7.09 3.39
CA GLY A 609 -2.05 -8.26 4.27
C GLY A 609 -0.83 -8.48 5.17
N GLY A 610 0.10 -7.51 5.26
CA GLY A 610 1.36 -7.64 6.00
C GLY A 610 2.37 -8.58 5.33
N GLY A 611 2.18 -8.91 4.05
CA GLY A 611 3.00 -9.84 3.30
C GLY A 611 4.28 -9.23 2.71
N PRO A 612 5.11 -10.07 2.05
CA PRO A 612 6.35 -9.62 1.44
C PRO A 612 6.16 -8.93 0.08
N ALA A 613 5.09 -9.24 -0.66
CA ALA A 613 4.84 -8.59 -1.96
C ALA A 613 4.41 -7.14 -1.72
N ARG A 614 5.03 -6.19 -2.42
CA ARG A 614 4.72 -4.76 -2.26
C ARG A 614 5.02 -3.97 -3.53
N PRO A 615 4.27 -2.88 -3.80
CA PRO A 615 4.55 -2.00 -4.92
C PRO A 615 5.87 -1.23 -4.76
N GLN A 616 6.28 -0.56 -5.82
CA GLN A 616 7.30 0.50 -5.75
C GLN A 616 6.67 1.79 -5.22
N ALA A 617 7.40 2.55 -4.40
CA ALA A 617 6.93 3.86 -3.93
C ALA A 617 6.83 4.88 -5.10
N TYR A 618 5.81 5.75 -5.08
CA TYR A 618 5.61 6.77 -6.13
C TYR A 618 6.81 7.72 -6.31
N ASP A 619 7.53 7.98 -5.23
CA ASP A 619 8.73 8.83 -5.20
C ASP A 619 10.03 8.08 -5.54
N ALA A 620 9.93 6.78 -5.85
CA ALA A 620 11.05 5.86 -6.08
C ALA A 620 12.02 5.68 -4.90
N SER A 621 11.62 6.02 -3.67
CA SER A 621 12.44 5.82 -2.46
C SER A 621 12.71 4.34 -2.17
N THR A 622 11.77 3.47 -2.56
CA THR A 622 11.87 2.01 -2.44
C THR A 622 11.39 1.34 -3.73
N GLY A 623 12.09 0.26 -4.12
CA GLY A 623 11.65 -0.60 -5.23
C GLY A 623 10.60 -1.62 -4.80
N SER A 624 10.00 -2.28 -5.79
CA SER A 624 8.94 -3.27 -5.56
C SER A 624 9.48 -4.62 -5.08
N ILE A 625 8.64 -5.42 -4.41
CA ILE A 625 8.86 -6.85 -4.25
C ILE A 625 7.76 -7.59 -4.99
N ALA A 626 8.16 -8.36 -6.00
CA ALA A 626 7.22 -9.13 -6.79
C ALA A 626 7.14 -10.58 -6.31
N ALA A 627 5.93 -11.11 -6.30
CA ALA A 627 5.63 -12.50 -6.04
C ALA A 627 5.13 -13.18 -7.32
N ALA A 628 5.48 -14.46 -7.47
CA ALA A 628 4.89 -15.36 -8.44
C ALA A 628 4.62 -16.70 -7.77
N VAL A 629 3.48 -17.31 -8.09
CA VAL A 629 3.13 -18.68 -7.70
C VAL A 629 2.71 -19.42 -8.95
N SER A 630 3.39 -20.53 -9.26
CA SER A 630 2.99 -21.46 -10.32
C SER A 630 2.14 -22.61 -9.76
N VAL A 631 1.40 -23.30 -10.64
CA VAL A 631 0.43 -24.35 -10.30
C VAL A 631 0.76 -25.72 -10.86
N VAL A 632 1.95 -25.97 -11.40
CA VAL A 632 2.20 -27.24 -12.10
C VAL A 632 3.00 -28.26 -11.29
N PHE A 633 2.65 -29.53 -11.49
CA PHE A 633 2.91 -30.69 -10.64
C PHE A 633 3.88 -31.68 -11.22
N SER A 634 4.57 -32.42 -10.35
CA SER A 634 4.33 -33.88 -10.19
C SER A 634 5.14 -34.44 -9.02
N GLY A 635 4.54 -35.38 -8.27
CA GLY A 635 4.99 -35.79 -6.93
C GLY A 635 6.26 -36.64 -6.86
N PRO A 636 6.56 -37.29 -5.71
CA PRO A 636 7.87 -37.92 -5.41
C PRO A 636 8.28 -39.11 -6.29
N ASN A 637 7.45 -39.50 -7.28
CA ASN A 637 7.76 -40.48 -8.32
C ASN A 637 7.87 -39.86 -9.73
N SER A 638 7.84 -38.53 -9.83
CA SER A 638 7.97 -37.85 -11.09
C SER A 638 9.42 -37.47 -11.35
N PRO A 639 10.01 -37.85 -12.50
CA PRO A 639 11.22 -37.18 -12.96
C PRO A 639 10.89 -35.70 -13.05
N ILE A 640 11.81 -34.83 -12.64
CA ILE A 640 11.66 -33.36 -12.54
C ILE A 640 10.96 -32.84 -13.82
N ARG A 641 9.62 -32.73 -13.81
CA ARG A 641 8.80 -32.47 -15.00
C ARG A 641 7.55 -31.65 -14.69
N ASP A 642 7.52 -30.98 -13.54
CA ASP A 642 7.04 -29.61 -13.44
C ASP A 642 7.27 -29.08 -12.02
N ILE A 643 7.80 -27.86 -11.89
CA ILE A 643 8.14 -27.34 -10.55
C ILE A 643 7.09 -26.33 -10.12
N GLY A 644 6.20 -26.74 -9.22
CA GLY A 644 5.36 -25.83 -8.44
C GLY A 644 6.24 -24.92 -7.60
N PHE A 645 6.48 -23.70 -8.08
CA PHE A 645 7.37 -22.76 -7.41
C PHE A 645 6.67 -21.52 -6.87
N VAL A 646 7.19 -21.05 -5.75
CA VAL A 646 6.94 -19.71 -5.20
C VAL A 646 8.22 -18.92 -5.41
N ALA A 647 8.14 -17.79 -6.10
CA ALA A 647 9.23 -16.84 -6.24
C ALA A 647 8.88 -15.53 -5.56
N ILE A 648 9.80 -15.01 -4.75
CA ILE A 648 9.68 -13.68 -4.14
C ILE A 648 10.95 -12.90 -4.47
N THR A 649 10.80 -11.90 -5.33
CA THR A 649 11.92 -11.20 -5.97
C THR A 649 11.85 -9.70 -5.70
N PRO A 650 12.75 -9.16 -4.85
CA PRO A 650 12.92 -7.73 -4.70
C PRO A 650 13.55 -7.13 -5.96
N GLN A 651 13.07 -5.95 -6.32
CA GLN A 651 13.56 -5.16 -7.44
C GLN A 651 13.98 -3.79 -6.93
N GLN A 652 14.94 -3.17 -7.59
CA GLN A 652 15.18 -1.73 -7.45
C GLN A 652 14.00 -0.95 -8.03
N ALA A 653 13.89 0.34 -7.70
CA ALA A 653 12.94 1.21 -8.38
C ALA A 653 13.23 1.21 -9.89
N ALA A 654 12.17 1.22 -10.70
CA ALA A 654 12.28 1.20 -12.15
C ALA A 654 13.14 2.36 -12.65
N VAL A 655 13.88 2.13 -13.72
CA VAL A 655 14.70 3.15 -14.39
C VAL A 655 14.37 3.21 -15.88
N ILE A 656 14.62 4.36 -16.51
CA ILE A 656 14.53 4.48 -17.97
C ILE A 656 15.62 3.63 -18.63
N ALA A 657 15.22 2.90 -19.66
CA ALA A 657 16.09 2.07 -20.47
C ALA A 657 16.08 2.52 -21.94
N PRO A 658 17.07 2.12 -22.75
CA PRO A 658 17.05 2.36 -24.19
C PRO A 658 15.76 1.83 -24.82
N ASN A 659 15.22 2.59 -25.78
CA ASN A 659 13.96 2.25 -26.44
C ASN A 659 14.03 0.88 -27.10
N LEU A 660 13.03 0.04 -26.83
CA LEU A 660 12.91 -1.29 -27.40
C LEU A 660 11.51 -1.47 -27.99
N ALA A 661 11.44 -1.75 -29.29
CA ALA A 661 10.19 -1.85 -30.01
C ALA A 661 9.45 -3.15 -29.68
N CYS A 662 8.14 -3.05 -29.43
CA CYS A 662 7.27 -4.20 -29.29
C CYS A 662 6.71 -4.64 -30.64
N SER A 663 7.35 -5.65 -31.24
CA SER A 663 7.08 -6.12 -32.61
C SER A 663 6.29 -7.42 -32.68
N CYS A 664 5.70 -7.88 -31.59
CA CYS A 664 5.17 -9.25 -31.46
C CYS A 664 3.79 -9.27 -30.79
N THR A 665 2.97 -10.23 -31.20
CA THR A 665 1.67 -10.53 -30.59
C THR A 665 1.93 -11.22 -29.25
N VAL A 666 1.39 -10.66 -28.16
CA VAL A 666 1.36 -11.33 -26.85
C VAL A 666 0.63 -12.66 -27.05
N GLN A 667 1.27 -13.76 -26.66
CA GLN A 667 0.66 -15.08 -26.78
C GLN A 667 -0.59 -15.11 -25.89
N LEU A 668 -1.76 -15.40 -26.49
CA LEU A 668 -3.01 -15.57 -25.74
C LEU A 668 -2.82 -16.60 -24.63
N ASP A 669 -3.54 -16.40 -23.52
CA ASP A 669 -3.52 -17.24 -22.32
C ASP A 669 -4.09 -18.64 -22.61
N CYS A 670 -3.35 -19.45 -23.37
CA CYS A 670 -3.44 -20.90 -23.26
C CYS A 670 -2.89 -21.24 -21.87
N PRO A 671 -3.69 -21.89 -21.00
CA PRO A 671 -3.16 -22.55 -19.81
C PRO A 671 -1.98 -23.43 -20.20
N GLU A 672 -0.93 -23.44 -19.37
CA GLU A 672 0.24 -24.32 -19.54
C GLU A 672 -0.16 -25.79 -19.67
#